data_AF-A0A8T4GUI4-F1
#
_entry.id   AF-A0A8T4GUI4-F1
#
_cell.length_a   1.000
_cell.length_b   1.000
_cell.length_c   1.000
_cell.angle_alpha   90.00
_cell.angle_beta   90.00
_cell.angle_gamma   90.00
#
_symmetry.space_group_name_H-M   'P 1'
#
loop_
_entity.id
_entity.type
_entity.pdbx_description
1 polymer ?
#
loop_
_entity_poly.entity_id
_entity_poly.type
_entity_poly.pdbx_seq_one_letter_code
_entity_poly.pdbx_strand_id
1 'polypeptide(L)'
;MDLESLNRRSLLALLAGGGATAGGAYLLTGSPAPAETALLSDEESRRLAEAHAPTLYFGTRERWFPADPREYESDQDGRTVVDGFDALDGYTADARETDYPHSTVFYQAIDYPDSPLCCVQFWIYSAFDQFSTNFHWHDWEVLHVFVDRSAGGSANATDTSTTAADATGTGQPVLFVASAHSRKVPNNEHLDPGVARASIISEVGSHSSTLGVNARPSSFQRTAIEELAPDISNDPVEVISGQASLPLAYGLPRDEGLTLPYAVPEYDGTPLPDHERLPNVRPGDLLPEDITVDTYDELANPPESIPKREGEITFVPDIDAASVDADARYDLVDVSEIQHIEDFTGPQLSFSFTVPQFVEDAIAGHITTTGPPWDQPRFSDPSLDISDPQHRAALANRYDPIEAGGDVSRIIGAVREATGADDAPGNNGVALLAPSIETVALLESDPEAVPSFSGVLTLEDTPEGEHRLTVNGAGMAPYSEQLTHEGGTTRAGVEGAIPMSANEDAVKVRGETAEETALDSVALDDDFAGTVYDGRPPGEGDRFGIYAHRDGAYTAEVRDESGQQGALRVNPNPDDEEIDLSGIETGKVALTDFLLRFLVETRLQVAAIRDDEGIDSVPTGQNIDDETVVTVVSDAEANAGGLVDDAVNTAADELLGEDSDDNNGNGNGNLGGGVAGVVRAVDAAVLVAVAARAAARDGRDDGANRRLEELHERLSTVDESVEGEGLPGELASFVTRRTERIRPRIDAATEAELDTDS
;
A
#
# COMPACT_ATOMS: atom_id res chain seq x y z
N MET A 1 34.57 2.46 1.65
CA MET A 1 33.62 1.39 1.32
C MET A 1 33.32 0.69 2.61
N ASP A 2 32.23 1.14 3.23
CA ASP A 2 31.86 0.80 4.59
C ASP A 2 30.98 -0.45 4.57
N LEU A 3 31.33 -1.47 5.35
CA LEU A 3 30.61 -2.74 5.39
C LEU A 3 29.27 -2.64 6.13
N GLU A 4 29.05 -1.55 6.88
CA GLU A 4 27.81 -1.27 7.59
C GLU A 4 26.68 -0.73 6.70
N SER A 5 27.00 0.03 5.62
CA SER A 5 25.98 0.57 4.71
C SER A 5 25.39 -0.49 3.76
N LEU A 6 26.20 -1.46 3.37
CA LEU A 6 25.77 -2.63 2.58
C LEU A 6 24.82 -3.54 3.38
N ASN A 7 25.01 -3.64 4.70
CA ASN A 7 24.21 -4.52 5.55
C ASN A 7 22.78 -4.01 5.75
N ARG A 8 22.54 -2.69 5.73
CA ARG A 8 21.21 -2.07 5.88
C ARG A 8 20.41 -2.06 4.57
N ARG A 9 21.09 -1.97 3.41
CA ARG A 9 20.47 -2.11 2.07
C ARG A 9 19.97 -3.55 1.88
N SER A 10 20.80 -4.54 2.22
CA SER A 10 20.40 -5.96 2.27
C SER A 10 19.38 -6.28 3.38
N LEU A 11 19.13 -5.37 4.32
CA LEU A 11 18.14 -5.50 5.39
C LEU A 11 16.75 -5.05 4.95
N LEU A 12 16.69 -3.88 4.32
CA LEU A 12 15.45 -3.20 3.91
C LEU A 12 14.93 -3.75 2.59
N ALA A 13 15.84 -4.07 1.68
CA ALA A 13 15.50 -4.73 0.44
C ALA A 13 15.11 -6.19 0.71
N LEU A 14 15.51 -6.75 1.84
CA LEU A 14 15.08 -8.07 2.26
C LEU A 14 13.77 -8.08 3.07
N LEU A 15 13.40 -7.01 3.76
CA LEU A 15 11.99 -6.75 4.09
C LEU A 15 11.11 -6.65 2.82
N ALA A 16 11.71 -6.45 1.62
CA ALA A 16 11.00 -6.40 0.33
C ALA A 16 10.87 -7.77 -0.32
N GLY A 17 11.66 -8.74 0.14
CA GLY A 17 11.60 -10.12 -0.32
C GLY A 17 11.07 -11.13 0.69
N GLY A 18 11.15 -10.80 1.98
CA GLY A 18 10.55 -11.53 3.09
C GLY A 18 9.39 -10.72 3.62
N GLY A 19 8.17 -11.02 3.15
CA GLY A 19 7.00 -10.34 3.66
C GLY A 19 6.69 -10.78 5.08
N ALA A 20 6.55 -9.75 5.90
CA ALA A 20 5.56 -9.65 6.95
C ALA A 20 4.21 -10.27 6.61
N THR A 21 3.74 -11.29 7.32
CA THR A 21 2.34 -11.28 7.78
C THR A 21 2.39 -11.43 9.33
N ALA A 22 1.33 -11.49 10.16
CA ALA A 22 1.41 -12.11 11.53
C ALA A 22 0.24 -13.05 11.80
N GLY A 23 0.54 -14.29 12.20
CA GLY A 23 -0.38 -15.24 12.81
C GLY A 23 -0.40 -15.05 14.33
N GLY A 24 -1.39 -14.32 14.83
CA GLY A 24 -2.07 -14.51 16.13
C GLY A 24 -1.28 -14.47 17.44
N ALA A 25 -1.41 -13.36 18.18
CA ALA A 25 -1.47 -13.37 19.65
C ALA A 25 -2.63 -12.49 20.15
N TYR A 26 -3.51 -13.08 20.97
CA TYR A 26 -4.74 -12.46 21.49
C TYR A 26 -4.47 -11.33 22.49
N LEU A 27 -4.53 -10.07 22.04
CA LEU A 27 -4.87 -8.93 22.88
C LEU A 27 -5.69 -7.90 22.09
N LEU A 28 -6.92 -8.25 21.72
CA LEU A 28 -7.90 -7.27 21.25
C LEU A 28 -8.32 -6.39 22.44
N THR A 29 -7.94 -5.12 22.43
CA THR A 29 -8.56 -4.10 23.28
C THR A 29 -9.84 -3.62 22.61
N GLY A 30 -10.94 -4.37 22.76
CA GLY A 30 -12.26 -3.87 22.35
C GLY A 30 -13.25 -4.85 21.74
N SER A 31 -12.92 -6.13 21.57
CA SER A 31 -13.88 -7.07 20.97
C SER A 31 -15.18 -7.19 21.77
N PRO A 32 -16.33 -7.31 21.09
CA PRO A 32 -17.59 -7.63 21.74
C PRO A 32 -17.47 -8.94 22.52
N ALA A 33 -18.26 -9.09 23.59
CA ALA A 33 -18.24 -10.33 24.34
C ALA A 33 -18.74 -11.48 23.44
N PRO A 34 -18.11 -12.67 23.48
CA PRO A 34 -18.55 -13.77 22.65
C PRO A 34 -20.01 -14.10 22.94
N ALA A 35 -20.78 -14.32 21.88
CA ALA A 35 -22.18 -14.69 21.96
C ALA A 35 -22.35 -16.06 22.61
N GLU A 36 -23.51 -16.28 23.25
CA GLU A 36 -23.88 -17.62 23.69
C GLU A 36 -24.27 -18.47 22.46
N THR A 37 -23.58 -19.59 22.26
CA THR A 37 -23.78 -20.48 21.12
C THR A 37 -23.93 -21.94 21.55
N ALA A 38 -24.54 -22.76 20.69
CA ALA A 38 -24.65 -24.22 20.87
C ALA A 38 -24.48 -24.96 19.55
N LEU A 39 -23.99 -26.21 19.59
CA LEU A 39 -23.97 -27.06 18.39
C LEU A 39 -25.38 -27.53 18.04
N LEU A 40 -25.71 -27.51 16.75
CA LEU A 40 -26.91 -28.19 16.24
C LEU A 40 -26.73 -29.72 16.25
N SER A 41 -27.84 -30.46 16.18
CA SER A 41 -27.80 -31.91 16.07
C SER A 41 -27.15 -32.35 14.75
N ASP A 42 -26.49 -33.51 14.72
CA ASP A 42 -25.80 -34.04 13.53
C ASP A 42 -26.72 -34.07 12.28
N GLU A 43 -28.00 -34.41 12.47
CA GLU A 43 -29.00 -34.44 11.39
C GLU A 43 -29.31 -33.04 10.85
N GLU A 44 -29.49 -32.05 11.73
CA GLU A 44 -29.73 -30.67 11.33
C GLU A 44 -28.49 -30.03 10.70
N SER A 45 -27.32 -30.24 11.30
CA SER A 45 -26.04 -29.74 10.80
C SER A 45 -25.77 -30.24 9.39
N ARG A 46 -25.90 -31.56 9.15
CA ARG A 46 -25.75 -32.14 7.82
C ARG A 46 -26.74 -31.56 6.82
N ARG A 47 -28.02 -31.46 7.19
CA ARG A 47 -29.07 -30.93 6.32
C ARG A 47 -28.80 -29.49 5.90
N LEU A 48 -28.32 -28.64 6.81
CA LEU A 48 -27.94 -27.27 6.51
C LEU A 48 -26.64 -27.21 5.67
N ALA A 49 -25.67 -28.05 5.98
CA ALA A 49 -24.42 -28.14 5.23
C ALA A 49 -24.67 -28.54 3.77
N GLU A 50 -25.46 -29.59 3.51
CA GLU A 50 -25.84 -30.00 2.15
C GLU A 50 -26.57 -28.89 1.38
N ALA A 51 -27.36 -28.06 2.07
CA ALA A 51 -28.09 -26.96 1.45
C ALA A 51 -27.16 -25.81 1.03
N HIS A 52 -26.19 -25.46 1.89
CA HIS A 52 -25.38 -24.25 1.78
C HIS A 52 -23.93 -24.47 1.35
N ALA A 53 -23.50 -25.72 1.14
CA ALA A 53 -22.12 -26.07 0.76
C ALA A 53 -21.64 -25.27 -0.47
N PRO A 54 -20.42 -24.68 -0.40
CA PRO A 54 -19.93 -23.77 -1.43
C PRO A 54 -19.53 -24.47 -2.72
N THR A 55 -19.49 -23.71 -3.82
CA THR A 55 -18.71 -24.12 -5.01
C THR A 55 -17.34 -23.47 -4.91
N LEU A 56 -16.26 -24.24 -5.11
CA LEU A 56 -14.89 -23.72 -5.03
C LEU A 56 -14.30 -23.58 -6.44
N TYR A 57 -13.64 -22.46 -6.71
CA TYR A 57 -13.00 -22.13 -7.98
C TYR A 57 -11.51 -21.84 -7.76
N PHE A 58 -10.66 -22.58 -8.45
CA PHE A 58 -9.20 -22.41 -8.39
C PHE A 58 -8.64 -21.98 -9.74
N GLY A 59 -7.48 -21.31 -9.72
CA GLY A 59 -6.72 -21.03 -10.94
C GLY A 59 -6.09 -22.29 -11.53
N THR A 60 -5.84 -22.30 -12.85
CA THR A 60 -5.22 -23.46 -13.53
C THR A 60 -3.80 -23.80 -13.09
N ARG A 61 -3.13 -22.87 -12.39
CA ARG A 61 -1.79 -23.04 -11.84
C ARG A 61 -1.79 -23.54 -10.38
N GLU A 62 -2.97 -23.72 -9.78
CA GLU A 62 -3.09 -24.23 -8.42
C GLU A 62 -2.52 -25.65 -8.28
N ARG A 63 -1.90 -25.91 -7.13
CA ARG A 63 -1.35 -27.21 -6.73
C ARG A 63 -1.95 -27.73 -5.44
N TRP A 64 -2.46 -26.84 -4.61
CA TRP A 64 -2.86 -27.13 -3.24
C TRP A 64 -4.39 -27.09 -3.16
N PHE A 65 -5.00 -28.21 -3.52
CA PHE A 65 -6.46 -28.36 -3.46
C PHE A 65 -6.91 -28.85 -2.08
N PRO A 66 -8.22 -28.67 -1.73
CA PRO A 66 -8.79 -29.23 -0.51
C PRO A 66 -8.46 -30.71 -0.34
N ALA A 67 -8.09 -31.13 0.86
CA ALA A 67 -7.69 -32.51 1.16
C ALA A 67 -8.19 -32.97 2.54
N ASP A 68 -8.15 -34.28 2.78
CA ASP A 68 -8.43 -34.87 4.09
C ASP A 68 -7.14 -35.04 4.91
N PRO A 69 -6.94 -34.30 6.01
CA PRO A 69 -5.73 -34.42 6.83
C PRO A 69 -5.58 -35.79 7.50
N ARG A 70 -6.65 -36.59 7.61
CA ARG A 70 -6.62 -37.91 8.27
C ARG A 70 -5.72 -38.91 7.56
N GLU A 71 -5.51 -38.73 6.26
CA GLU A 71 -4.65 -39.58 5.43
C GLU A 71 -3.16 -39.40 5.75
N TYR A 72 -2.81 -38.29 6.43
CA TYR A 72 -1.43 -37.90 6.74
C TYR A 72 -1.13 -37.85 8.26
N GLU A 73 -1.97 -38.50 9.07
CA GLU A 73 -1.78 -38.58 10.53
C GLU A 73 -0.55 -39.40 10.91
N SER A 74 0.19 -38.91 11.91
CA SER A 74 1.26 -39.64 12.58
C SER A 74 1.13 -39.57 14.11
N ASP A 75 1.77 -40.51 14.80
CA ASP A 75 1.85 -40.53 16.27
C ASP A 75 3.15 -39.85 16.72
N GLN A 76 3.03 -38.75 17.46
CA GLN A 76 4.15 -38.05 18.09
C GLN A 76 3.96 -38.00 19.61
N ASP A 77 4.81 -38.73 20.33
CA ASP A 77 4.77 -38.86 21.79
C ASP A 77 3.39 -39.33 22.33
N GLY A 78 2.68 -40.18 21.58
CA GLY A 78 1.36 -40.70 21.94
C GLY A 78 0.20 -39.74 21.68
N ARG A 79 0.43 -38.66 20.92
CA ARG A 79 -0.59 -37.74 20.40
C ARG A 79 -0.75 -37.96 18.90
N THR A 80 -2.00 -37.95 18.42
CA THR A 80 -2.28 -37.92 16.98
C THR A 80 -2.03 -36.51 16.46
N VAL A 81 -1.10 -36.36 15.51
CA VAL A 81 -0.77 -35.07 14.90
C VAL A 81 -0.72 -35.23 13.38
N VAL A 82 -0.75 -34.11 12.67
CA VAL A 82 -0.38 -34.05 11.25
C VAL A 82 0.94 -33.29 11.17
N ASP A 83 2.01 -33.94 10.72
CA ASP A 83 3.33 -33.31 10.53
C ASP A 83 3.43 -32.75 9.11
N GLY A 84 4.03 -31.56 8.98
CA GLY A 84 4.19 -30.85 7.73
C GLY A 84 4.93 -31.67 6.67
N PHE A 85 5.93 -32.46 7.07
CA PHE A 85 6.61 -33.34 6.12
C PHE A 85 5.73 -34.51 5.70
N ASP A 86 5.02 -35.13 6.64
CA ASP A 86 4.14 -36.27 6.35
C ASP A 86 3.01 -35.84 5.41
N ALA A 87 2.41 -34.66 5.64
CA ALA A 87 1.34 -34.11 4.80
C ALA A 87 1.83 -33.69 3.41
N LEU A 88 2.90 -32.91 3.30
CA LEU A 88 3.39 -32.46 2.00
C LEU A 88 3.89 -33.63 1.14
N ASP A 89 4.67 -34.55 1.72
CA ASP A 89 5.19 -35.72 1.01
C ASP A 89 4.08 -36.68 0.62
N GLY A 90 3.13 -36.94 1.54
CA GLY A 90 1.97 -37.79 1.32
C GLY A 90 1.05 -37.25 0.23
N TYR A 91 0.64 -35.98 0.36
CA TYR A 91 -0.21 -35.31 -0.63
C TYR A 91 0.43 -35.34 -2.03
N THR A 92 1.73 -35.06 -2.10
CA THR A 92 2.46 -35.09 -3.39
C THR A 92 2.54 -36.49 -3.98
N ALA A 93 2.64 -37.53 -3.14
CA ALA A 93 2.61 -38.91 -3.58
C ALA A 93 1.23 -39.28 -4.15
N ASP A 94 0.15 -38.92 -3.46
CA ASP A 94 -1.23 -39.19 -3.90
C ASP A 94 -1.61 -38.40 -5.16
N ALA A 95 -1.09 -37.18 -5.29
CA ALA A 95 -1.23 -36.33 -6.49
C ALA A 95 -0.60 -36.96 -7.75
N ARG A 96 0.17 -38.06 -7.61
CA ARG A 96 0.64 -38.85 -8.77
C ARG A 96 -0.38 -39.87 -9.26
N GLU A 97 -1.32 -40.26 -8.41
CA GLU A 97 -2.33 -41.27 -8.70
C GLU A 97 -3.68 -40.65 -9.09
N THR A 98 -4.00 -39.47 -8.54
CA THR A 98 -5.21 -38.69 -8.82
C THR A 98 -4.90 -37.20 -8.90
N ASP A 99 -5.57 -36.46 -9.79
CA ASP A 99 -5.33 -35.02 -9.94
C ASP A 99 -5.79 -34.22 -8.70
N TYR A 100 -6.73 -34.77 -7.91
CA TYR A 100 -7.31 -34.13 -6.72
C TYR A 100 -7.37 -35.13 -5.55
N PRO A 101 -6.31 -35.23 -4.72
CA PRO A 101 -6.23 -36.19 -3.61
C PRO A 101 -7.22 -35.89 -2.48
N HIS A 102 -8.05 -36.88 -2.13
CA HIS A 102 -8.87 -36.88 -0.92
C HIS A 102 -9.70 -35.61 -0.69
N SER A 103 -10.23 -35.01 -1.77
CA SER A 103 -10.95 -33.74 -1.76
C SER A 103 -12.08 -33.72 -0.72
N THR A 104 -11.91 -32.94 0.34
CA THR A 104 -12.84 -32.92 1.49
C THR A 104 -13.06 -31.50 1.98
N VAL A 105 -14.31 -31.20 2.37
CA VAL A 105 -14.69 -29.97 3.09
C VAL A 105 -15.37 -30.39 4.38
N PHE A 106 -14.90 -29.81 5.48
CA PHE A 106 -15.41 -30.11 6.82
C PHE A 106 -16.47 -29.10 7.23
N TYR A 107 -17.55 -29.55 7.86
CA TYR A 107 -18.63 -28.65 8.27
C TYR A 107 -19.01 -28.81 9.74
N GLN A 108 -19.58 -27.73 10.29
CA GLN A 108 -20.41 -27.78 11.49
C GLN A 108 -21.48 -26.69 11.43
N ALA A 109 -22.51 -26.79 12.26
CA ALA A 109 -23.53 -25.75 12.37
C ALA A 109 -23.72 -25.31 13.83
N ILE A 110 -23.61 -24.00 14.02
CA ILE A 110 -23.71 -23.30 15.29
C ILE A 110 -25.08 -22.63 15.39
N ASP A 111 -25.82 -22.93 16.45
CA ASP A 111 -27.08 -22.29 16.83
C ASP A 111 -26.80 -21.09 17.75
N TYR A 112 -27.58 -20.03 17.58
CA TYR A 112 -27.70 -18.96 18.57
C TYR A 112 -29.00 -19.19 19.35
N PRO A 113 -28.93 -19.69 20.60
CA PRO A 113 -30.11 -20.01 21.39
C PRO A 113 -31.07 -18.83 21.48
N ASP A 114 -32.38 -19.11 21.50
CA ASP A 114 -33.45 -18.11 21.54
C ASP A 114 -33.50 -17.14 20.33
N SER A 115 -32.74 -17.41 19.27
CA SER A 115 -32.75 -16.67 17.99
C SER A 115 -33.04 -17.60 16.80
N PRO A 116 -33.69 -17.10 15.73
CA PRO A 116 -33.82 -17.86 14.49
C PRO A 116 -32.49 -18.00 13.73
N LEU A 117 -31.46 -17.23 14.10
CA LEU A 117 -30.14 -17.24 13.47
C LEU A 117 -29.37 -18.53 13.79
N CYS A 118 -28.76 -19.12 12.77
CA CYS A 118 -27.67 -20.08 12.93
C CYS A 118 -26.54 -19.74 11.95
N CYS A 119 -25.37 -20.36 12.13
CA CYS A 119 -24.24 -20.24 11.22
C CYS A 119 -23.77 -21.63 10.81
N VAL A 120 -23.63 -21.88 9.51
CA VAL A 120 -22.98 -23.08 8.98
C VAL A 120 -21.55 -22.69 8.62
N GLN A 121 -20.58 -23.40 9.18
CA GLN A 121 -19.16 -23.21 8.90
C GLN A 121 -18.69 -24.29 7.92
N PHE A 122 -17.89 -23.90 6.93
CA PHE A 122 -17.20 -24.80 6.01
C PHE A 122 -15.71 -24.55 6.10
N TRP A 123 -14.97 -25.52 6.64
CA TRP A 123 -13.52 -25.50 6.84
C TRP A 123 -12.83 -26.31 5.72
N ILE A 124 -11.81 -25.72 5.12
CA ILE A 124 -11.10 -26.24 3.95
C ILE A 124 -9.64 -26.39 4.32
N TYR A 125 -9.12 -27.62 4.28
CA TYR A 125 -7.72 -27.92 4.58
C TYR A 125 -6.91 -28.07 3.30
N SER A 126 -5.76 -27.41 3.22
CA SER A 126 -4.73 -27.65 2.21
C SER A 126 -3.46 -28.19 2.88
N ALA A 127 -2.75 -29.10 2.22
CA ALA A 127 -1.53 -29.71 2.78
C ALA A 127 -0.39 -28.71 2.95
N PHE A 128 -0.36 -27.65 2.13
CA PHE A 128 0.72 -26.68 2.06
C PHE A 128 0.21 -25.34 1.53
N ASP A 129 0.72 -24.23 2.06
CA ASP A 129 0.56 -22.88 1.51
C ASP A 129 1.92 -22.46 0.91
N GLN A 130 1.93 -22.07 -0.37
CA GLN A 130 3.12 -21.57 -1.06
C GLN A 130 2.94 -20.10 -1.48
N PHE A 131 2.36 -19.25 -0.63
CA PHE A 131 2.32 -17.82 -0.88
C PHE A 131 3.72 -17.22 -0.85
N SER A 132 3.92 -16.16 -1.63
CA SER A 132 5.21 -15.50 -1.84
C SER A 132 5.91 -15.11 -0.55
N THR A 133 5.15 -14.72 0.46
CA THR A 133 5.65 -14.23 1.73
C THR A 133 5.03 -14.92 2.95
N ASN A 134 4.13 -15.89 2.73
CA ASN A 134 3.41 -16.62 3.77
C ASN A 134 3.37 -18.12 3.47
N PHE A 135 4.50 -18.70 3.06
CA PHE A 135 4.54 -20.13 2.82
C PHE A 135 4.66 -20.90 4.14
N HIS A 136 3.76 -21.84 4.39
CA HIS A 136 3.82 -22.65 5.59
C HIS A 136 3.22 -24.03 5.35
N TRP A 137 3.58 -24.96 6.24
CA TRP A 137 2.91 -26.25 6.31
C TRP A 137 1.47 -26.06 6.71
N HIS A 138 0.58 -26.79 6.03
CA HIS A 138 -0.86 -26.81 6.28
C HIS A 138 -1.54 -25.46 6.10
N ASP A 139 -2.79 -25.46 5.70
CA ASP A 139 -3.58 -24.24 5.69
C ASP A 139 -5.06 -24.54 5.91
N TRP A 140 -5.77 -23.58 6.52
CA TRP A 140 -7.16 -23.70 6.91
C TRP A 140 -7.94 -22.45 6.53
N GLU A 141 -8.76 -22.59 5.50
CA GLU A 141 -9.70 -21.56 5.07
C GLU A 141 -11.11 -21.82 5.61
N VAL A 142 -11.90 -20.76 5.80
CA VAL A 142 -13.28 -20.89 6.32
C VAL A 142 -14.27 -19.96 5.64
N LEU A 143 -15.44 -20.53 5.32
CA LEU A 143 -16.65 -19.80 4.96
C LEU A 143 -17.69 -19.94 6.08
N HIS A 144 -18.17 -18.80 6.59
CA HIS A 144 -19.34 -18.74 7.47
C HIS A 144 -20.58 -18.34 6.67
N VAL A 145 -21.63 -19.16 6.76
CA VAL A 145 -22.94 -18.88 6.18
C VAL A 145 -23.93 -18.65 7.31
N PHE A 146 -24.26 -17.38 7.59
CA PHE A 146 -25.31 -17.02 8.54
C PHE A 146 -26.68 -17.19 7.88
N VAL A 147 -27.56 -17.94 8.53
CA VAL A 147 -28.87 -18.36 7.99
C VAL A 147 -29.98 -17.96 8.96
N ASP A 148 -30.99 -17.27 8.43
CA ASP A 148 -32.25 -17.06 9.13
C ASP A 148 -33.19 -18.26 8.90
N ARG A 149 -33.44 -19.02 9.97
CA ARG A 149 -34.32 -20.20 9.93
C ARG A 149 -35.80 -19.86 9.97
N SER A 150 -36.18 -18.62 10.29
CA SER A 150 -37.59 -18.18 10.34
C SER A 150 -38.22 -18.02 8.94
N ALA A 151 -37.39 -17.73 7.94
CA ALA A 151 -37.81 -17.52 6.54
C ALA A 151 -38.39 -18.80 5.88
N GLY A 152 -38.11 -19.99 6.43
CA GLY A 152 -38.65 -21.28 5.95
C GLY A 152 -40.05 -21.64 6.51
N GLY A 153 -40.71 -20.74 7.26
CA GLY A 153 -41.82 -21.12 8.15
C GLY A 153 -43.16 -20.38 8.01
N SER A 154 -43.40 -19.51 7.03
CA SER A 154 -44.72 -18.82 6.91
C SER A 154 -45.62 -19.39 5.83
N ALA A 155 -46.55 -20.26 6.23
CA ALA A 155 -47.67 -20.70 5.39
C ALA A 155 -48.79 -19.64 5.23
N ASN A 156 -48.54 -18.36 5.53
CA ASN A 156 -49.51 -17.26 5.36
C ASN A 156 -48.80 -15.94 5.02
N ALA A 157 -48.27 -15.81 3.81
CA ALA A 157 -47.89 -14.52 3.23
C ALA A 157 -48.70 -14.26 1.95
N THR A 158 -49.65 -13.34 2.01
CA THR A 158 -50.41 -12.83 0.86
C THR A 158 -49.80 -11.54 0.31
N ASP A 159 -48.47 -11.48 0.17
CA ASP A 159 -47.80 -10.33 -0.41
C ASP A 159 -46.92 -10.74 -1.60
N THR A 160 -47.13 -10.05 -2.72
CA THR A 160 -46.65 -10.40 -4.06
C THR A 160 -45.33 -9.69 -4.37
N SER A 161 -44.33 -9.88 -3.52
CA SER A 161 -42.94 -9.48 -3.79
C SER A 161 -42.07 -10.73 -3.84
N THR A 162 -41.44 -10.95 -4.98
CA THR A 162 -40.73 -12.16 -5.39
C THR A 162 -39.35 -12.28 -4.73
N THR A 163 -39.27 -12.92 -3.57
CA THR A 163 -38.12 -13.75 -3.18
C THR A 163 -38.68 -15.12 -2.78
N ALA A 164 -38.12 -16.18 -3.34
CA ALA A 164 -38.60 -17.53 -3.12
C ALA A 164 -38.34 -17.92 -1.65
N ALA A 165 -39.35 -17.80 -0.79
CA ALA A 165 -39.33 -18.42 0.54
C ALA A 165 -38.98 -19.90 0.38
N ASP A 166 -37.97 -20.35 1.12
CA ASP A 166 -37.42 -21.68 1.01
C ASP A 166 -38.46 -22.73 1.42
N ALA A 167 -39.01 -23.43 0.42
CA ALA A 167 -39.98 -24.50 0.61
C ALA A 167 -39.35 -25.77 1.22
N THR A 168 -38.02 -25.82 1.37
CA THR A 168 -37.27 -26.97 1.88
C THR A 168 -36.94 -26.89 3.37
N GLY A 169 -37.19 -25.74 4.02
CA GLY A 169 -36.96 -25.55 5.47
C GLY A 169 -35.49 -25.45 5.86
N THR A 170 -34.58 -25.22 4.91
CA THR A 170 -33.14 -24.99 5.09
C THR A 170 -32.80 -23.55 5.49
N GLY A 171 -33.75 -22.61 5.36
CA GLY A 171 -33.59 -21.23 5.81
C GLY A 171 -33.01 -20.33 4.70
N GLN A 172 -32.86 -19.04 4.99
CA GLN A 172 -32.36 -18.06 4.03
C GLN A 172 -30.99 -17.51 4.48
N PRO A 173 -29.94 -17.58 3.65
CA PRO A 173 -28.69 -16.89 3.94
C PRO A 173 -28.90 -15.37 4.07
N VAL A 174 -28.36 -14.80 5.15
CA VAL A 174 -28.44 -13.36 5.45
C VAL A 174 -27.07 -12.68 5.44
N LEU A 175 -25.99 -13.44 5.60
CA LEU A 175 -24.62 -12.95 5.48
C LEU A 175 -23.69 -14.10 5.09
N PHE A 176 -22.87 -13.88 4.07
CA PHE A 176 -21.67 -14.69 3.82
C PHE A 176 -20.45 -13.95 4.36
N VAL A 177 -19.57 -14.68 5.04
CA VAL A 177 -18.25 -14.20 5.48
C VAL A 177 -17.22 -15.23 5.04
N ALA A 178 -16.40 -14.89 4.05
CA ALA A 178 -15.21 -15.67 3.71
C ALA A 178 -14.00 -15.02 4.39
N SER A 179 -13.27 -15.83 5.16
CA SER A 179 -12.11 -15.37 5.92
C SER A 179 -11.09 -14.70 4.98
N ALA A 180 -10.56 -13.58 5.42
CA ALA A 180 -9.35 -13.01 4.86
C ALA A 180 -8.13 -13.82 5.34
N HIS A 181 -7.06 -13.69 4.58
CA HIS A 181 -5.74 -14.28 4.84
C HIS A 181 -5.05 -13.67 6.08
N SER A 182 -5.53 -12.52 6.58
CA SER A 182 -5.10 -11.87 7.83
C SER A 182 -6.32 -11.40 8.63
N ARG A 183 -6.24 -11.47 9.96
CA ARG A 183 -7.30 -10.97 10.86
C ARG A 183 -7.27 -9.45 11.08
N LYS A 184 -6.23 -8.76 10.63
CA LYS A 184 -6.12 -7.29 10.62
C LYS A 184 -6.70 -6.66 9.37
N VAL A 185 -7.12 -7.48 8.41
CA VAL A 185 -7.74 -7.08 7.16
C VAL A 185 -9.21 -7.52 7.19
N PRO A 186 -10.15 -6.68 6.74
CA PRO A 186 -11.55 -7.06 6.65
C PRO A 186 -11.76 -8.31 5.77
N ASN A 187 -12.66 -9.18 6.24
CA ASN A 187 -13.13 -10.36 5.54
C ASN A 187 -13.94 -9.97 4.29
N ASN A 188 -14.05 -10.91 3.35
CA ASN A 188 -14.96 -10.79 2.22
C ASN A 188 -16.37 -11.06 2.70
N GLU A 189 -17.21 -10.03 2.72
CA GLU A 189 -18.55 -10.14 3.27
C GLU A 189 -19.62 -9.71 2.28
N HIS A 190 -20.74 -10.44 2.28
CA HIS A 190 -21.90 -10.08 1.49
C HIS A 190 -23.20 -10.24 2.28
N LEU A 191 -23.85 -9.11 2.57
CA LEU A 191 -25.11 -9.02 3.29
C LEU A 191 -26.28 -9.27 2.32
N ASP A 192 -27.22 -10.12 2.74
CA ASP A 192 -28.42 -10.49 1.97
C ASP A 192 -28.12 -10.96 0.52
N PRO A 193 -27.26 -11.98 0.33
CA PRO A 193 -26.68 -12.33 -0.98
C PRO A 193 -27.68 -12.80 -2.04
N GLY A 194 -28.94 -13.08 -1.67
CA GLY A 194 -29.99 -13.49 -2.61
C GLY A 194 -29.77 -14.86 -3.29
N VAL A 195 -28.71 -15.57 -2.92
CA VAL A 195 -28.37 -16.92 -3.38
C VAL A 195 -28.25 -17.88 -2.19
N ALA A 196 -28.52 -19.16 -2.43
CA ALA A 196 -28.52 -20.18 -1.37
C ALA A 196 -27.11 -20.69 -1.02
N ARG A 197 -26.17 -20.63 -1.97
CA ARG A 197 -24.79 -21.13 -1.83
C ARG A 197 -23.83 -20.04 -2.26
N ALA A 198 -22.72 -19.90 -1.54
CA ALA A 198 -21.63 -19.05 -1.95
C ALA A 198 -20.79 -19.75 -3.03
N SER A 199 -20.16 -18.95 -3.87
CA SER A 199 -18.96 -19.36 -4.60
C SER A 199 -17.75 -18.83 -3.86
N ILE A 200 -16.71 -19.64 -3.77
CA ILE A 200 -15.42 -19.27 -3.20
C ILE A 200 -14.39 -19.33 -4.31
N ILE A 201 -13.70 -18.22 -4.52
CA ILE A 201 -12.64 -18.08 -5.51
C ILE A 201 -11.34 -17.95 -4.75
N SER A 202 -10.43 -18.91 -4.95
CA SER A 202 -9.15 -18.95 -4.23
C SER A 202 -8.00 -18.44 -5.09
N GLU A 203 -7.12 -17.65 -4.49
CA GLU A 203 -5.86 -17.22 -5.09
C GLU A 203 -4.95 -18.43 -5.27
N VAL A 204 -4.11 -18.39 -6.31
CA VAL A 204 -3.14 -19.46 -6.54
C VAL A 204 -2.22 -19.55 -5.31
N GLY A 205 -1.95 -20.75 -4.81
CA GLY A 205 -0.87 -21.00 -3.85
C GLY A 205 -1.07 -20.52 -2.41
N SER A 206 -1.92 -19.51 -2.15
CA SER A 206 -2.10 -18.88 -0.82
C SER A 206 -3.45 -19.15 -0.16
N HIS A 207 -4.35 -19.80 -0.92
CA HIS A 207 -5.76 -20.05 -0.62
C HIS A 207 -6.60 -18.89 -0.13
N SER A 208 -6.06 -17.66 -0.10
CA SER A 208 -6.81 -16.46 0.15
C SER A 208 -8.04 -16.43 -0.74
N SER A 209 -9.19 -16.28 -0.11
CA SER A 209 -10.46 -16.59 -0.76
C SER A 209 -11.39 -15.38 -0.79
N THR A 210 -12.04 -15.19 -1.93
CA THR A 210 -13.07 -14.16 -2.12
C THR A 210 -14.40 -14.79 -2.46
N LEU A 211 -15.47 -14.02 -2.30
CA LEU A 211 -16.82 -14.42 -2.68
C LEU A 211 -17.05 -14.23 -4.18
N GLY A 212 -17.85 -15.12 -4.77
CA GLY A 212 -18.39 -15.00 -6.13
C GLY A 212 -19.92 -15.13 -6.12
N VAL A 213 -20.63 -14.06 -5.81
CA VAL A 213 -22.10 -14.05 -5.67
C VAL A 213 -22.83 -13.43 -6.86
N ASN A 214 -22.12 -12.70 -7.72
CA ASN A 214 -22.71 -12.08 -8.90
C ASN A 214 -22.94 -13.10 -10.04
N ALA A 215 -23.29 -12.60 -11.24
CA ALA A 215 -23.59 -13.43 -12.40
C ALA A 215 -22.39 -14.18 -13.01
N ARG A 216 -21.15 -13.91 -12.54
CA ARG A 216 -19.90 -14.57 -12.91
C ARG A 216 -19.22 -15.14 -11.65
N PRO A 217 -19.70 -16.28 -11.14
CA PRO A 217 -19.30 -16.83 -9.84
C PRO A 217 -17.82 -17.23 -9.71
N SER A 218 -17.08 -17.29 -10.81
CA SER A 218 -15.67 -17.66 -10.86
C SER A 218 -14.71 -16.49 -10.99
N SER A 219 -15.20 -15.25 -10.95
CA SER A 219 -14.40 -14.03 -11.00
C SER A 219 -14.82 -13.06 -9.90
N PHE A 220 -13.86 -12.39 -9.28
CA PHE A 220 -14.12 -11.39 -8.25
C PHE A 220 -14.37 -10.00 -8.84
N GLN A 221 -15.41 -9.32 -8.34
CA GLN A 221 -15.77 -7.95 -8.72
C GLN A 221 -16.02 -7.11 -7.45
N ARG A 222 -15.06 -6.26 -7.08
CA ARG A 222 -15.15 -5.41 -5.88
C ARG A 222 -16.26 -4.35 -5.94
N THR A 223 -16.39 -3.68 -7.08
CA THR A 223 -17.34 -2.57 -7.28
C THR A 223 -18.24 -2.84 -8.48
N ALA A 224 -19.40 -2.19 -8.56
CA ALA A 224 -20.28 -2.36 -9.72
C ALA A 224 -19.62 -1.81 -11.00
N ILE A 225 -19.24 -2.71 -11.92
CA ILE A 225 -18.68 -2.39 -13.22
C ILE A 225 -19.52 -3.07 -14.30
N GLU A 226 -19.85 -2.33 -15.36
CA GLU A 226 -20.74 -2.78 -16.44
C GLU A 226 -22.12 -3.25 -15.94
N GLU A 227 -22.46 -4.52 -16.16
CA GLU A 227 -23.72 -5.16 -15.76
C GLU A 227 -23.55 -6.12 -14.57
N LEU A 228 -22.36 -6.17 -13.94
CA LEU A 228 -22.07 -7.03 -12.80
C LEU A 228 -22.24 -6.28 -11.47
N ALA A 229 -23.02 -6.89 -10.57
CA ALA A 229 -23.09 -6.47 -9.18
C ALA A 229 -21.76 -6.79 -8.46
N PRO A 230 -21.42 -6.05 -7.39
CA PRO A 230 -20.24 -6.37 -6.60
C PRO A 230 -20.42 -7.71 -5.88
N ASP A 231 -19.32 -8.44 -5.69
CA ASP A 231 -19.31 -9.70 -4.97
C ASP A 231 -19.25 -9.52 -3.45
N ILE A 232 -18.88 -8.33 -3.00
CA ILE A 232 -18.88 -7.93 -1.60
C ILE A 232 -19.79 -6.73 -1.38
N SER A 233 -20.27 -6.57 -0.15
CA SER A 233 -21.08 -5.43 0.26
C SER A 233 -20.46 -4.66 1.43
N ASN A 234 -19.20 -4.94 1.79
CA ASN A 234 -18.44 -4.19 2.80
C ASN A 234 -18.53 -2.68 2.55
N ASP A 235 -18.52 -1.90 3.64
CA ASP A 235 -18.72 -0.46 3.59
C ASP A 235 -17.57 0.24 2.82
N PRO A 236 -17.88 1.08 1.81
CA PRO A 236 -16.86 1.75 1.04
C PRO A 236 -16.23 2.91 1.82
N VAL A 237 -14.90 2.93 1.87
CA VAL A 237 -14.12 3.94 2.59
C VAL A 237 -13.33 4.77 1.59
N GLU A 238 -13.36 6.09 1.74
CA GLU A 238 -12.44 6.98 1.02
C GLU A 238 -11.04 6.75 1.57
N VAL A 239 -10.13 6.13 0.80
CA VAL A 239 -8.76 5.80 1.24
C VAL A 239 -7.77 6.93 0.98
N ILE A 240 -7.86 7.55 -0.20
CA ILE A 240 -7.12 8.77 -0.55
C ILE A 240 -8.12 9.93 -0.56
N SER A 241 -7.80 11.02 0.15
CA SER A 241 -8.66 12.21 0.20
C SER A 241 -8.96 12.73 -1.21
N GLY A 242 -10.24 12.97 -1.50
CA GLY A 242 -10.72 13.44 -2.79
C GLY A 242 -10.86 12.38 -3.89
N GLN A 243 -10.54 11.10 -3.59
CA GLN A 243 -10.76 9.97 -4.51
C GLN A 243 -12.04 9.19 -4.19
N ALA A 244 -12.43 8.30 -5.11
CA ALA A 244 -13.60 7.45 -4.91
C ALA A 244 -13.38 6.43 -3.77
N SER A 245 -14.41 6.21 -2.96
CA SER A 245 -14.39 5.21 -1.90
C SER A 245 -14.32 3.79 -2.43
N LEU A 246 -13.63 2.91 -1.70
CA LEU A 246 -13.46 1.49 -2.02
C LEU A 246 -13.96 0.61 -0.87
N PRO A 247 -14.75 -0.45 -1.13
CA PRO A 247 -15.05 -1.47 -0.12
C PRO A 247 -13.76 -2.11 0.40
N LEU A 248 -13.57 -2.06 1.72
CA LEU A 248 -12.41 -2.68 2.36
C LEU A 248 -12.69 -4.17 2.56
N ALA A 249 -11.93 -4.99 1.85
CA ALA A 249 -11.90 -6.44 1.99
C ALA A 249 -10.64 -6.94 1.29
N TYR A 250 -9.98 -7.96 1.85
CA TYR A 250 -8.87 -8.60 1.14
C TYR A 250 -9.37 -9.13 -0.21
N GLY A 251 -8.73 -8.75 -1.32
CA GLY A 251 -9.08 -9.26 -2.64
C GLY A 251 -8.05 -10.26 -3.15
N LEU A 252 -8.32 -10.86 -4.31
CA LEU A 252 -7.37 -11.73 -4.99
C LEU A 252 -6.39 -10.87 -5.80
N PRO A 253 -5.10 -10.79 -5.42
CA PRO A 253 -4.15 -9.86 -6.04
C PRO A 253 -4.12 -10.00 -7.57
N ARG A 254 -4.10 -11.24 -8.09
CA ARG A 254 -4.00 -11.48 -9.54
C ARG A 254 -5.29 -11.22 -10.30
N ASP A 255 -6.46 -11.44 -9.70
CA ASP A 255 -7.74 -11.06 -10.32
C ASP A 255 -7.91 -9.54 -10.32
N GLU A 256 -7.39 -8.86 -9.30
CA GLU A 256 -7.41 -7.39 -9.20
C GLU A 256 -6.28 -6.72 -10.02
N GLY A 257 -5.46 -7.51 -10.71
CA GLY A 257 -4.47 -7.05 -11.67
C GLY A 257 -3.09 -6.73 -11.10
N LEU A 258 -2.85 -7.07 -9.84
CA LEU A 258 -1.54 -7.03 -9.21
C LEU A 258 -0.73 -8.27 -9.58
N THR A 259 0.58 -8.09 -9.57
CA THR A 259 1.56 -9.13 -9.85
C THR A 259 2.28 -9.50 -8.57
N LEU A 260 2.53 -10.81 -8.38
CA LEU A 260 3.27 -11.31 -7.24
C LEU A 260 4.13 -12.53 -7.67
N PRO A 261 5.46 -12.50 -7.50
CA PRO A 261 6.30 -13.70 -7.67
C PRO A 261 6.26 -14.57 -6.41
N TYR A 262 6.14 -15.89 -6.54
CA TYR A 262 6.18 -16.85 -5.42
C TYR A 262 7.60 -17.28 -5.07
N ALA A 263 7.86 -17.63 -3.81
CA ALA A 263 9.13 -18.21 -3.41
C ALA A 263 9.07 -19.75 -3.47
N VAL A 264 10.24 -20.37 -3.70
CA VAL A 264 10.44 -21.80 -3.40
C VAL A 264 10.99 -21.90 -1.97
N PRO A 265 10.23 -22.47 -1.01
CA PRO A 265 10.66 -22.54 0.38
C PRO A 265 11.86 -23.48 0.57
N GLU A 266 12.62 -23.23 1.63
CA GLU A 266 13.70 -24.10 2.11
C GLU A 266 13.58 -24.41 3.59
N TYR A 267 14.20 -25.51 4.01
CA TYR A 267 14.37 -25.86 5.42
C TYR A 267 15.82 -26.27 5.67
N ASP A 268 16.43 -25.73 6.73
CA ASP A 268 17.84 -25.93 7.10
C ASP A 268 18.81 -25.67 5.91
N GLY A 269 18.55 -24.63 5.10
CA GLY A 269 19.39 -24.27 3.95
C GLY A 269 19.27 -25.20 2.74
N THR A 270 18.21 -26.02 2.69
CA THR A 270 17.94 -26.96 1.60
C THR A 270 16.53 -26.74 1.05
N PRO A 271 16.36 -26.40 -0.24
CA PRO A 271 15.05 -26.25 -0.88
C PRO A 271 14.17 -27.49 -0.66
N LEU A 272 12.86 -27.31 -0.46
CA LEU A 272 11.96 -28.43 -0.14
C LEU A 272 12.03 -29.61 -1.13
N PRO A 273 12.08 -29.41 -2.46
CA PRO A 273 12.20 -30.52 -3.40
C PRO A 273 13.50 -31.33 -3.31
N ASP A 274 14.54 -30.76 -2.70
CA ASP A 274 15.84 -31.40 -2.51
C ASP A 274 16.03 -31.98 -1.10
N HIS A 275 15.06 -31.78 -0.21
CA HIS A 275 15.17 -32.15 1.21
C HIS A 275 14.94 -33.66 1.42
N GLU A 276 15.82 -34.32 2.21
CA GLU A 276 15.83 -35.79 2.35
C GLU A 276 14.56 -36.40 2.98
N ARG A 277 13.81 -35.59 3.75
CA ARG A 277 12.51 -35.98 4.35
C ARG A 277 11.34 -35.88 3.37
N LEU A 278 11.52 -35.33 2.18
CA LEU A 278 10.49 -35.15 1.15
C LEU A 278 10.81 -35.94 -0.14
N PRO A 279 11.00 -37.27 -0.08
CA PRO A 279 11.45 -38.07 -1.22
C PRO A 279 10.48 -38.10 -2.42
N ASN A 280 9.21 -37.75 -2.23
CA ASN A 280 8.20 -37.72 -3.28
C ASN A 280 8.04 -36.33 -3.94
N VAL A 281 8.47 -35.27 -3.26
CA VAL A 281 8.38 -33.89 -3.74
C VAL A 281 9.44 -33.63 -4.82
N ARG A 282 9.01 -33.10 -5.97
CA ARG A 282 9.88 -32.68 -7.07
C ARG A 282 9.61 -31.22 -7.41
N PRO A 283 10.55 -30.52 -8.08
CA PRO A 283 10.35 -29.11 -8.44
C PRO A 283 9.04 -28.83 -9.19
N GLY A 284 8.62 -29.73 -10.09
CA GLY A 284 7.37 -29.58 -10.85
C GLY A 284 6.07 -29.84 -10.08
N ASP A 285 6.15 -30.21 -8.81
CA ASP A 285 4.98 -30.43 -7.93
C ASP A 285 4.60 -29.19 -7.14
N LEU A 286 5.53 -28.25 -7.00
CA LEU A 286 5.29 -26.92 -6.48
C LEU A 286 4.61 -26.04 -7.55
N LEU A 287 4.36 -24.78 -7.20
CA LEU A 287 3.89 -23.77 -8.14
C LEU A 287 4.82 -23.67 -9.37
N PRO A 288 4.27 -23.42 -10.58
CA PRO A 288 5.06 -23.40 -11.81
C PRO A 288 6.20 -22.36 -11.84
N GLU A 289 7.31 -22.70 -12.52
CA GLU A 289 8.51 -21.85 -12.68
C GLU A 289 8.23 -20.48 -13.34
N ASP A 290 7.12 -20.30 -14.05
CA ASP A 290 6.75 -19.01 -14.68
C ASP A 290 6.16 -17.99 -13.69
N ILE A 291 5.88 -18.43 -12.45
CA ILE A 291 5.37 -17.58 -11.37
C ILE A 291 6.21 -17.66 -10.09
N THR A 292 7.27 -18.48 -10.04
CA THR A 292 8.18 -18.60 -8.88
C THR A 292 9.52 -17.91 -9.13
N VAL A 293 10.16 -17.45 -8.06
CA VAL A 293 11.52 -16.90 -8.04
C VAL A 293 12.38 -17.72 -7.07
N ASP A 294 13.64 -17.92 -7.45
CA ASP A 294 14.59 -18.75 -6.70
C ASP A 294 15.74 -17.92 -6.10
N THR A 295 15.81 -16.63 -6.45
CA THR A 295 16.87 -15.72 -5.98
C THR A 295 16.33 -14.37 -5.52
N TYR A 296 17.08 -13.74 -4.61
CA TYR A 296 16.81 -12.39 -4.17
C TYR A 296 16.85 -11.36 -5.33
N ASP A 297 17.77 -11.54 -6.30
CA ASP A 297 17.91 -10.62 -7.44
C ASP A 297 16.68 -10.64 -8.36
N GLU A 298 16.05 -11.80 -8.54
CA GLU A 298 14.79 -11.96 -9.27
C GLU A 298 13.60 -11.35 -8.52
N LEU A 299 13.64 -11.33 -7.19
CA LEU A 299 12.60 -10.69 -6.37
C LEU A 299 12.77 -9.16 -6.32
N ALA A 300 14.02 -8.70 -6.34
CA ALA A 300 14.37 -7.28 -6.44
C ALA A 300 14.08 -6.70 -7.83
N ASN A 301 13.95 -7.54 -8.86
CA ASN A 301 13.58 -7.19 -10.24
C ASN A 301 12.64 -8.26 -10.81
N PRO A 302 11.37 -8.30 -10.35
CA PRO A 302 10.43 -9.34 -10.73
C PRO A 302 10.16 -9.31 -12.24
N PRO A 303 9.95 -10.47 -12.89
CA PRO A 303 9.60 -10.51 -14.29
C PRO A 303 8.32 -9.70 -14.58
N GLU A 304 8.37 -8.77 -15.55
CA GLU A 304 7.23 -7.95 -15.96
C GLU A 304 6.04 -8.76 -16.53
N SER A 305 6.27 -10.03 -16.86
CA SER A 305 5.31 -10.89 -17.56
C SER A 305 4.73 -12.02 -16.71
N ILE A 306 4.74 -11.90 -15.38
CA ILE A 306 4.08 -12.88 -14.51
C ILE A 306 2.58 -12.90 -14.88
N PRO A 307 2.03 -14.07 -15.25
CA PRO A 307 0.63 -14.20 -15.63
C PRO A 307 -0.33 -13.78 -14.50
N LYS A 308 -1.46 -13.18 -14.90
CA LYS A 308 -2.63 -13.04 -14.02
C LYS A 308 -3.25 -14.41 -13.76
N ARG A 309 -4.28 -14.47 -12.91
CA ARG A 309 -5.01 -15.72 -12.68
C ARG A 309 -5.70 -16.13 -13.99
N GLU A 310 -5.46 -17.38 -14.40
CA GLU A 310 -5.95 -17.92 -15.67
C GLU A 310 -6.71 -19.21 -15.45
N GLY A 311 -7.87 -19.33 -16.13
CA GLY A 311 -8.73 -20.50 -16.14
C GLY A 311 -9.35 -20.84 -14.78
N GLU A 312 -10.31 -21.76 -14.81
CA GLU A 312 -11.08 -22.17 -13.63
C GLU A 312 -11.08 -23.69 -13.50
N ILE A 313 -10.70 -24.18 -12.33
CA ILE A 313 -10.91 -25.56 -11.89
C ILE A 313 -12.04 -25.52 -10.85
N THR A 314 -13.12 -26.24 -11.12
CA THR A 314 -14.37 -26.15 -10.35
C THR A 314 -14.60 -27.39 -9.50
N PHE A 315 -14.83 -27.17 -8.20
CA PHE A 315 -15.13 -28.21 -7.21
C PHE A 315 -16.54 -28.02 -6.66
N VAL A 316 -17.32 -29.11 -6.63
CA VAL A 316 -18.71 -29.12 -6.13
C VAL A 316 -18.92 -30.22 -5.07
N PRO A 317 -19.85 -30.05 -4.11
CA PRO A 317 -20.11 -31.08 -3.09
C PRO A 317 -20.71 -32.36 -3.68
N ASP A 318 -20.31 -33.53 -3.15
CA ASP A 318 -20.83 -34.83 -3.60
C ASP A 318 -22.16 -35.23 -2.92
N ILE A 319 -23.26 -34.55 -3.31
CA ILE A 319 -24.58 -34.67 -2.63
C ILE A 319 -25.79 -34.94 -3.56
N ASP A 320 -25.59 -35.11 -4.89
CA ASP A 320 -26.57 -35.46 -5.97
C ASP A 320 -27.86 -34.59 -6.12
N ALA A 321 -28.21 -33.98 -7.27
CA ALA A 321 -28.89 -34.65 -8.40
C ALA A 321 -28.83 -33.90 -9.75
N ALA A 322 -27.92 -32.95 -9.96
CA ALA A 322 -27.68 -32.36 -11.28
C ALA A 322 -26.22 -32.56 -11.69
N SER A 323 -26.00 -32.98 -12.93
CA SER A 323 -24.70 -32.94 -13.58
C SER A 323 -24.30 -31.47 -13.80
N VAL A 324 -23.88 -30.79 -12.73
CA VAL A 324 -23.09 -29.59 -12.86
C VAL A 324 -21.76 -30.03 -13.46
N ASP A 325 -21.40 -29.43 -14.58
CA ASP A 325 -20.10 -29.64 -15.22
C ASP A 325 -19.05 -29.08 -14.25
N ALA A 326 -18.27 -29.96 -13.65
CA ALA A 326 -17.29 -29.64 -12.62
C ALA A 326 -16.08 -30.56 -12.81
N ASP A 327 -14.89 -30.04 -12.53
CA ASP A 327 -13.64 -30.77 -12.69
C ASP A 327 -13.44 -31.80 -11.56
N ALA A 328 -13.94 -31.49 -10.37
CA ALA A 328 -13.83 -32.35 -9.20
C ALA A 328 -15.07 -32.31 -8.31
N ARG A 329 -15.19 -33.33 -7.46
CA ARG A 329 -16.15 -33.38 -6.36
C ARG A 329 -15.42 -33.51 -5.04
N TYR A 330 -15.95 -32.90 -4.00
CA TYR A 330 -15.44 -33.06 -2.64
C TYR A 330 -16.45 -33.74 -1.72
N ASP A 331 -15.93 -34.52 -0.79
CA ASP A 331 -16.69 -35.12 0.30
C ASP A 331 -17.05 -34.05 1.34
N LEU A 332 -18.28 -34.10 1.85
CA LEU A 332 -18.76 -33.20 2.89
C LEU A 332 -18.81 -33.96 4.22
N VAL A 333 -17.88 -33.64 5.12
CA VAL A 333 -17.61 -34.42 6.35
C VAL A 333 -17.84 -33.54 7.58
N ASP A 334 -18.42 -34.11 8.65
CA ASP A 334 -18.60 -33.38 9.91
C ASP A 334 -17.22 -33.13 10.56
N VAL A 335 -16.96 -31.90 11.01
CA VAL A 335 -15.65 -31.51 11.56
C VAL A 335 -15.29 -32.32 12.82
N SER A 336 -16.26 -32.89 13.53
CA SER A 336 -16.00 -33.76 14.69
C SER A 336 -15.18 -35.00 14.35
N GLU A 337 -15.17 -35.43 13.07
CA GLU A 337 -14.37 -36.56 12.57
C GLU A 337 -12.86 -36.27 12.52
N ILE A 338 -12.43 -35.01 12.69
CA ILE A 338 -11.02 -34.60 12.72
C ILE A 338 -10.59 -33.94 14.03
N GLN A 339 -11.52 -33.68 14.95
CA GLN A 339 -11.22 -33.07 16.26
C GLN A 339 -10.40 -33.97 17.20
N HIS A 340 -10.14 -35.23 16.83
CA HIS A 340 -9.19 -36.09 17.57
C HIS A 340 -7.73 -35.79 17.25
N ILE A 341 -7.45 -35.06 16.16
CA ILE A 341 -6.11 -34.57 15.85
C ILE A 341 -5.76 -33.52 16.91
N GLU A 342 -4.67 -33.72 17.64
CA GLU A 342 -4.31 -32.81 18.73
C GLU A 342 -3.53 -31.58 18.23
N ASP A 343 -2.83 -31.70 17.10
CA ASP A 343 -1.94 -30.65 16.61
C ASP A 343 -1.63 -30.79 15.12
N PHE A 344 -1.37 -29.64 14.49
CA PHE A 344 -0.84 -29.51 13.14
C PHE A 344 0.57 -28.92 13.31
N THR A 345 1.59 -29.69 12.91
CA THR A 345 2.97 -29.42 13.33
C THR A 345 3.90 -29.29 12.13
N GLY A 346 4.97 -28.52 12.26
CA GLY A 346 5.99 -28.39 11.24
C GLY A 346 7.03 -27.38 11.68
N PRO A 347 8.31 -27.57 11.33
CA PRO A 347 9.32 -26.58 11.68
C PRO A 347 9.12 -25.30 10.86
N GLN A 348 9.61 -24.18 11.38
CA GLN A 348 9.62 -22.94 10.61
C GLN A 348 10.38 -23.11 9.28
N LEU A 349 9.75 -22.75 8.17
CA LEU A 349 10.37 -22.69 6.85
C LEU A 349 11.18 -21.41 6.68
N SER A 350 11.99 -21.32 5.64
CA SER A 350 12.81 -20.15 5.33
C SER A 350 12.85 -19.89 3.83
N PHE A 351 13.23 -18.68 3.43
CA PHE A 351 13.46 -18.33 2.03
C PHE A 351 14.76 -18.97 1.54
N SER A 352 14.82 -19.37 0.27
CA SER A 352 16.04 -19.90 -0.38
C SER A 352 17.21 -18.90 -0.49
N PHE A 353 17.01 -17.66 -0.04
CA PHE A 353 18.00 -16.59 -0.03
C PHE A 353 18.12 -15.97 1.38
N THR A 354 19.33 -15.52 1.72
CA THR A 354 19.68 -15.11 3.09
C THR A 354 18.89 -13.92 3.59
N VAL A 355 17.99 -14.14 4.57
CA VAL A 355 17.22 -13.12 5.28
C VAL A 355 17.89 -12.73 6.61
N PRO A 356 18.03 -11.43 6.99
CA PRO A 356 18.52 -11.07 8.31
C PRO A 356 17.59 -11.57 9.42
N GLN A 357 18.19 -12.19 10.44
CA GLN A 357 17.47 -12.93 11.48
C GLN A 357 16.37 -12.13 12.21
N PHE A 358 16.53 -10.83 12.46
CA PHE A 358 15.47 -10.06 13.13
C PHE A 358 14.26 -9.78 12.22
N VAL A 359 14.46 -9.75 10.90
CA VAL A 359 13.37 -9.68 9.91
C VAL A 359 12.68 -11.03 9.88
N GLU A 360 13.45 -12.11 9.82
CA GLU A 360 12.95 -13.48 9.92
C GLU A 360 12.14 -13.72 11.21
N ASP A 361 12.62 -13.22 12.36
CA ASP A 361 11.93 -13.29 13.65
C ASP A 361 10.61 -12.48 13.67
N ALA A 362 10.56 -11.35 12.94
CA ALA A 362 9.35 -10.52 12.82
C ALA A 362 8.30 -11.13 11.88
N ILE A 363 8.73 -11.98 10.95
CA ILE A 363 7.86 -12.68 9.99
C ILE A 363 7.67 -14.16 10.34
N ALA A 364 8.24 -14.62 11.46
CA ALA A 364 8.30 -16.04 11.84
C ALA A 364 6.92 -16.70 11.93
N GLY A 365 5.89 -15.93 12.32
CA GLY A 365 4.50 -16.40 12.37
C GLY A 365 3.93 -16.92 11.03
N HIS A 366 4.59 -16.64 9.90
CA HIS A 366 4.10 -16.84 8.51
C HIS A 366 4.69 -18.03 7.80
N ILE A 367 5.76 -18.50 8.40
CA ILE A 367 6.53 -19.64 7.95
C ILE A 367 6.46 -20.74 9.01
N THR A 368 5.70 -20.51 10.08
CA THR A 368 5.29 -21.50 11.08
C THR A 368 3.91 -22.05 10.77
N THR A 369 3.75 -23.34 11.03
CA THR A 369 2.50 -24.08 10.87
C THR A 369 1.32 -23.46 11.64
N THR A 370 0.14 -23.47 11.03
CA THR A 370 -1.11 -23.08 11.67
C THR A 370 -1.62 -24.17 12.62
N GLY A 371 -2.09 -23.78 13.81
CA GLY A 371 -2.69 -24.71 14.77
C GLY A 371 -4.12 -25.11 14.39
N PRO A 372 -4.71 -26.08 15.12
CA PRO A 372 -6.04 -26.60 14.82
C PRO A 372 -7.15 -25.53 14.87
N PRO A 373 -8.14 -25.56 13.94
CA PRO A 373 -9.24 -24.60 13.93
C PRO A 373 -10.06 -24.52 15.22
N TRP A 374 -10.29 -25.67 15.89
CA TRP A 374 -11.17 -25.77 17.06
C TRP A 374 -10.64 -25.11 18.34
N ASP A 375 -9.37 -24.68 18.35
CA ASP A 375 -8.80 -23.92 19.46
C ASP A 375 -9.07 -22.41 19.35
N GLN A 376 -9.62 -21.96 18.22
CA GLN A 376 -9.85 -20.55 17.92
C GLN A 376 -11.26 -20.11 18.40
N PRO A 377 -11.44 -18.92 19.02
CA PRO A 377 -12.75 -18.44 19.46
C PRO A 377 -13.79 -18.39 18.33
N ARG A 378 -13.38 -18.03 17.11
CA ARG A 378 -14.24 -18.00 15.92
C ARG A 378 -14.86 -19.35 15.55
N PHE A 379 -14.25 -20.46 15.98
CA PHE A 379 -14.81 -21.79 15.79
C PHE A 379 -16.07 -22.00 16.62
N SER A 380 -16.08 -21.49 17.86
CA SER A 380 -17.24 -21.59 18.76
C SER A 380 -18.24 -20.44 18.58
N ASP A 381 -17.76 -19.25 18.21
CA ASP A 381 -18.57 -18.07 17.96
C ASP A 381 -18.20 -17.43 16.61
N PRO A 382 -18.89 -17.79 15.51
CA PRO A 382 -18.62 -17.23 14.19
C PRO A 382 -18.90 -15.73 14.07
N SER A 383 -19.64 -15.11 15.00
CA SER A 383 -19.92 -13.67 14.92
C SER A 383 -18.67 -12.80 15.09
N LEU A 384 -17.61 -13.36 15.67
CA LEU A 384 -16.30 -12.72 15.81
C LEU A 384 -15.64 -12.44 14.45
N ASP A 385 -15.99 -13.19 13.41
CA ASP A 385 -15.45 -13.01 12.06
C ASP A 385 -16.26 -12.01 11.21
N ILE A 386 -17.33 -11.40 11.73
CA ILE A 386 -18.05 -10.31 11.01
C ILE A 386 -17.23 -9.03 11.14
N SER A 387 -16.20 -8.85 10.33
CA SER A 387 -15.28 -7.70 10.37
C SER A 387 -15.95 -6.37 10.02
N ASP A 388 -16.86 -6.34 9.05
CA ASP A 388 -17.46 -5.09 8.58
C ASP A 388 -18.44 -4.50 9.62
N PRO A 389 -18.23 -3.24 10.08
CA PRO A 389 -19.07 -2.64 11.12
C PRO A 389 -20.52 -2.44 10.68
N GLN A 390 -20.77 -2.18 9.40
CA GLN A 390 -22.11 -1.99 8.87
C GLN A 390 -22.87 -3.32 8.84
N HIS A 391 -22.22 -4.40 8.41
CA HIS A 391 -22.80 -5.74 8.46
C HIS A 391 -23.05 -6.20 9.89
N ARG A 392 -22.08 -6.02 10.80
CA ARG A 392 -22.25 -6.35 12.22
C ARG A 392 -23.44 -5.60 12.83
N ALA A 393 -23.55 -4.29 12.57
CA ALA A 393 -24.70 -3.51 13.00
C ALA A 393 -26.02 -3.96 12.35
N ALA A 394 -26.01 -4.35 11.08
CA ALA A 394 -27.19 -4.87 10.39
C ALA A 394 -27.68 -6.19 11.00
N LEU A 395 -26.77 -7.10 11.37
CA LEU A 395 -27.09 -8.37 12.04
C LEU A 395 -27.60 -8.12 13.46
N ALA A 396 -26.94 -7.25 14.24
CA ALA A 396 -27.37 -6.88 15.59
C ALA A 396 -28.78 -6.27 15.64
N ASN A 397 -29.16 -5.51 14.60
CA ASN A 397 -30.52 -4.97 14.50
C ASN A 397 -31.60 -6.04 14.22
N ARG A 398 -31.20 -7.20 13.66
CA ARG A 398 -32.11 -8.28 13.27
C ARG A 398 -32.16 -9.39 14.33
N TYR A 399 -31.05 -9.64 15.02
CA TYR A 399 -30.88 -10.79 15.90
C TYR A 399 -30.23 -10.37 17.23
N ASP A 400 -31.01 -10.46 18.31
CA ASP A 400 -30.60 -10.07 19.67
C ASP A 400 -29.25 -10.64 20.15
N PRO A 401 -28.81 -11.86 19.77
CA PRO A 401 -27.51 -12.38 20.21
C PRO A 401 -26.28 -11.70 19.60
N ILE A 402 -26.43 -10.94 18.51
CA ILE A 402 -25.31 -10.26 17.85
C ILE A 402 -25.16 -8.86 18.42
N GLU A 403 -23.98 -8.52 18.93
CA GLU A 403 -23.67 -7.15 19.37
C GLU A 403 -23.20 -6.31 18.18
N ALA A 404 -23.66 -5.06 18.09
CA ALA A 404 -23.33 -4.18 16.96
C ALA A 404 -21.85 -3.77 16.88
N GLY A 405 -21.08 -3.95 17.95
CA GLY A 405 -19.70 -3.47 18.06
C GLY A 405 -19.59 -1.95 18.21
N GLY A 406 -18.36 -1.45 18.14
CA GLY A 406 -18.03 -0.02 18.12
C GLY A 406 -17.36 0.39 16.81
N ASP A 407 -16.90 1.64 16.74
CA ASP A 407 -16.09 2.12 15.62
C ASP A 407 -14.77 1.34 15.52
N VAL A 408 -14.28 1.13 14.30
CA VAL A 408 -13.02 0.41 14.06
C VAL A 408 -11.84 1.37 14.19
N SER A 409 -10.88 1.00 15.03
CA SER A 409 -9.57 1.65 15.11
C SER A 409 -8.65 1.10 14.03
N ARG A 410 -8.21 1.93 13.08
CA ARG A 410 -7.42 1.49 11.94
C ARG A 410 -6.45 2.53 11.39
N ILE A 411 -5.38 2.03 10.78
CA ILE A 411 -4.52 2.79 9.87
C ILE A 411 -4.83 2.35 8.44
N ILE A 412 -5.06 3.30 7.53
CA ILE A 412 -5.35 3.03 6.11
C ILE A 412 -4.46 3.86 5.19
N GLY A 413 -4.10 3.29 4.04
CA GLY A 413 -3.38 3.99 2.98
C GLY A 413 -3.48 3.26 1.66
N ALA A 414 -3.01 3.87 0.59
CA ALA A 414 -2.97 3.25 -0.72
C ALA A 414 -1.63 3.53 -1.39
N VAL A 415 -0.92 2.45 -1.71
CA VAL A 415 0.32 2.51 -2.48
C VAL A 415 0.04 3.10 -3.84
N ARG A 416 0.95 3.97 -4.27
CA ARG A 416 0.98 4.54 -5.61
C ARG A 416 2.39 4.40 -6.18
N GLU A 417 2.46 3.84 -7.38
CA GLU A 417 3.72 3.72 -8.11
C GLU A 417 4.07 5.11 -8.66
N ALA A 418 5.22 5.64 -8.25
CA ALA A 418 5.79 6.87 -8.76
C ALA A 418 6.56 6.55 -10.05
N THR A 419 6.15 7.17 -11.16
CA THR A 419 6.80 7.05 -12.47
C THR A 419 7.09 8.44 -13.03
N GLY A 420 7.95 8.56 -14.05
CA GLY A 420 8.09 9.82 -14.79
C GLY A 420 6.74 10.33 -15.30
N ALA A 421 6.50 11.64 -15.19
CA ALA A 421 5.27 12.26 -15.69
C ALA A 421 5.34 12.57 -17.18
N ASP A 422 4.40 12.03 -17.97
CA ASP A 422 4.31 12.28 -19.43
C ASP A 422 4.14 13.77 -19.79
N ASP A 423 3.60 14.59 -18.88
CA ASP A 423 3.39 16.03 -19.08
C ASP A 423 4.53 16.90 -18.50
N ALA A 424 5.54 16.30 -17.87
CA ALA A 424 6.72 16.99 -17.40
C ALA A 424 7.80 17.07 -18.49
N PRO A 425 8.40 18.26 -18.73
CA PRO A 425 9.50 18.38 -19.67
C PRO A 425 10.77 17.73 -19.10
N GLY A 426 11.32 16.71 -19.77
CA GLY A 426 12.49 15.99 -19.28
C GLY A 426 12.25 15.34 -17.91
N ASN A 427 13.28 15.33 -17.06
CA ASN A 427 13.23 14.74 -15.72
C ASN A 427 12.82 15.80 -14.68
N ASN A 428 11.61 16.34 -14.83
CA ASN A 428 11.12 17.44 -13.98
C ASN A 428 9.84 17.13 -13.22
N GLY A 429 9.44 15.87 -13.12
CA GLY A 429 8.20 15.54 -12.43
C GLY A 429 7.83 14.07 -12.46
N VAL A 430 7.04 13.69 -11.48
CA VAL A 430 6.49 12.34 -11.39
C VAL A 430 4.97 12.33 -11.46
N ALA A 431 4.43 11.18 -11.82
CA ALA A 431 3.02 10.84 -11.71
C ALA A 431 2.85 9.70 -10.71
N LEU A 432 1.71 9.68 -10.02
CA LEU A 432 1.35 8.62 -9.08
C LEU A 432 0.27 7.74 -9.68
N LEU A 433 0.61 6.49 -9.99
CA LEU A 433 -0.27 5.51 -10.63
C LEU A 433 -0.69 4.40 -9.67
N ALA A 434 -1.74 3.65 -10.04
CA ALA A 434 -2.07 2.43 -9.31
C ALA A 434 -0.92 1.43 -9.43
N PRO A 435 -0.55 0.71 -8.36
CA PRO A 435 0.60 -0.18 -8.39
C PRO A 435 0.32 -1.40 -9.25
N SER A 436 1.36 -1.91 -9.90
CA SER A 436 1.33 -3.14 -10.68
C SER A 436 1.67 -4.40 -9.86
N ILE A 437 2.16 -4.22 -8.63
CA ILE A 437 2.68 -5.26 -7.73
C ILE A 437 1.97 -5.20 -6.39
N GLU A 438 1.70 -6.36 -5.78
CA GLU A 438 1.18 -6.42 -4.41
C GLU A 438 2.27 -6.03 -3.40
N THR A 439 1.89 -5.18 -2.45
CA THR A 439 2.77 -4.68 -1.40
C THR A 439 2.34 -5.21 -0.04
N VAL A 440 3.22 -5.09 0.94
CA VAL A 440 3.00 -5.48 2.33
C VAL A 440 3.34 -4.30 3.22
N ALA A 441 2.51 -4.05 4.23
CA ALA A 441 2.80 -3.10 5.30
C ALA A 441 3.13 -3.81 6.61
N LEU A 442 4.07 -3.27 7.38
CA LEU A 442 4.41 -3.67 8.73
C LEU A 442 4.30 -2.48 9.68
N LEU A 443 3.66 -2.69 10.83
CA LEU A 443 3.61 -1.71 11.92
C LEU A 443 4.53 -2.16 13.07
N GLU A 444 5.69 -1.52 13.26
CA GLU A 444 6.72 -2.09 14.17
C GLU A 444 6.30 -2.19 15.65
N SER A 445 5.39 -1.33 16.10
CA SER A 445 4.87 -1.30 17.46
C SER A 445 3.91 -2.44 17.79
N ASP A 446 3.23 -2.96 16.76
CA ASP A 446 2.31 -4.09 16.81
C ASP A 446 2.69 -4.95 15.60
N PRO A 447 3.81 -5.71 15.70
CA PRO A 447 4.52 -6.30 14.56
C PRO A 447 3.70 -7.41 13.93
N GLU A 448 2.67 -6.97 13.22
CA GLU A 448 1.81 -7.71 12.34
C GLU A 448 1.84 -6.99 11.01
N ALA A 449 2.08 -7.77 9.98
CA ALA A 449 2.09 -7.25 8.65
C ALA A 449 0.87 -7.70 7.87
N VAL A 450 0.50 -6.87 6.91
CA VAL A 450 -0.73 -6.99 6.17
C VAL A 450 -0.43 -6.84 4.69
N PRO A 451 -0.98 -7.74 3.84
CA PRO A 451 -0.89 -7.59 2.41
C PRO A 451 -1.81 -6.46 1.93
N SER A 452 -1.42 -5.81 0.84
CA SER A 452 -2.27 -4.85 0.14
C SER A 452 -3.29 -5.55 -0.76
N PHE A 453 -4.45 -4.95 -0.95
CA PHE A 453 -5.43 -5.39 -1.95
C PHE A 453 -5.78 -4.20 -2.85
N SER A 454 -5.69 -4.36 -4.17
CA SER A 454 -5.82 -3.22 -5.11
C SER A 454 -4.89 -2.02 -4.76
N GLY A 455 -3.72 -2.32 -4.15
CA GLY A 455 -2.79 -1.32 -3.62
C GLY A 455 -3.22 -0.66 -2.31
N VAL A 456 -4.38 -0.99 -1.73
CA VAL A 456 -4.86 -0.49 -0.44
C VAL A 456 -4.27 -1.31 0.69
N LEU A 457 -3.81 -0.64 1.73
CA LEU A 457 -3.32 -1.19 2.99
C LEU A 457 -4.29 -0.81 4.10
N THR A 458 -4.63 -1.77 4.95
CA THR A 458 -5.48 -1.54 6.13
C THR A 458 -4.96 -2.37 7.30
N LEU A 459 -4.82 -1.73 8.46
CA LEU A 459 -4.51 -2.39 9.73
C LEU A 459 -5.63 -2.08 10.70
N GLU A 460 -6.53 -3.04 10.95
CA GLU A 460 -7.61 -2.90 11.92
C GLU A 460 -7.16 -3.23 13.35
N ASP A 461 -7.98 -2.83 14.33
CA ASP A 461 -7.71 -2.97 15.76
C ASP A 461 -6.31 -2.46 16.15
N THR A 462 -5.89 -1.34 15.57
CA THR A 462 -4.59 -0.72 15.88
C THR A 462 -4.66 0.02 17.23
N PRO A 463 -3.76 -0.26 18.19
CA PRO A 463 -3.72 0.45 19.46
C PRO A 463 -3.41 1.94 19.28
N GLU A 464 -3.97 2.82 20.10
CA GLU A 464 -3.56 4.24 20.14
C GLU A 464 -2.07 4.39 20.50
N GLY A 465 -1.35 5.31 19.85
CA GLY A 465 0.04 5.60 20.17
C GLY A 465 0.90 6.06 19.01
N GLU A 466 2.21 6.03 19.22
CA GLU A 466 3.21 6.27 18.19
C GLU A 466 3.54 4.96 17.48
N HIS A 467 3.50 5.00 16.15
CA HIS A 467 3.77 3.85 15.31
C HIS A 467 4.79 4.19 14.24
N ARG A 468 5.38 3.14 13.70
CA ARG A 468 6.20 3.20 12.50
C ARG A 468 5.62 2.25 11.48
N LEU A 469 5.15 2.81 10.39
CA LEU A 469 4.68 2.07 9.23
C LEU A 469 5.85 1.89 8.27
N THR A 470 6.04 0.68 7.78
CA THR A 470 6.96 0.37 6.68
C THR A 470 6.19 -0.38 5.61
N VAL A 471 6.25 0.07 4.37
CA VAL A 471 5.62 -0.57 3.21
C VAL A 471 6.68 -1.04 2.24
N ASN A 472 6.50 -2.24 1.72
CA ASN A 472 7.46 -2.88 0.82
C ASN A 472 6.79 -3.69 -0.28
N GLY A 473 7.51 -3.95 -1.37
CA GLY A 473 7.03 -4.78 -2.47
C GLY A 473 8.17 -5.27 -3.36
N ALA A 474 7.95 -6.38 -4.05
CA ALA A 474 8.89 -6.90 -5.03
C ALA A 474 9.21 -5.83 -6.08
N GLY A 475 10.47 -5.64 -6.45
CA GLY A 475 10.83 -4.62 -7.43
C GLY A 475 10.75 -3.17 -6.95
N MET A 476 10.30 -2.89 -5.72
CA MET A 476 10.03 -1.53 -5.25
C MET A 476 10.99 -1.11 -4.13
N ALA A 477 11.35 0.18 -4.12
CA ALA A 477 12.06 0.77 -3.00
C ALA A 477 11.09 0.96 -1.81
N PRO A 478 11.52 0.65 -0.58
CA PRO A 478 10.64 0.64 0.58
C PRO A 478 10.23 2.06 0.98
N TYR A 479 9.00 2.18 1.46
CA TYR A 479 8.47 3.37 2.11
C TYR A 479 8.44 3.18 3.62
N SER A 480 8.74 4.23 4.39
CA SER A 480 8.56 4.18 5.84
C SER A 480 8.27 5.56 6.40
N GLU A 481 7.36 5.63 7.36
CA GLU A 481 6.96 6.85 8.06
C GLU A 481 6.70 6.56 9.55
N GLN A 482 6.89 7.58 10.40
CA GLN A 482 6.39 7.58 11.76
C GLN A 482 5.05 8.32 11.79
N LEU A 483 4.05 7.73 12.45
CA LEU A 483 2.71 8.29 12.55
C LEU A 483 2.15 8.13 13.96
N THR A 484 1.32 9.09 14.37
CA THR A 484 0.55 9.04 15.61
C THR A 484 -0.86 8.55 15.32
N HIS A 485 -1.30 7.49 16.01
CA HIS A 485 -2.67 6.99 15.96
C HIS A 485 -3.44 7.42 17.22
N GLU A 486 -4.43 8.29 17.05
CA GLU A 486 -5.28 8.79 18.15
C GLU A 486 -6.54 7.94 18.39
N GLY A 487 -6.65 6.80 17.71
CA GLY A 487 -7.86 5.99 17.65
C GLY A 487 -8.78 6.39 16.49
N GLY A 488 -9.68 5.48 16.10
CA GLY A 488 -10.53 5.70 14.92
C GLY A 488 -9.75 5.47 13.62
N THR A 489 -9.84 6.34 12.60
CA THR A 489 -9.11 6.15 11.33
C THR A 489 -7.95 7.13 11.18
N THR A 490 -6.72 6.61 11.06
CA THR A 490 -5.53 7.38 10.65
C THR A 490 -5.18 7.08 9.20
N ARG A 491 -4.87 8.11 8.41
CA ARG A 491 -4.38 7.95 7.03
C ARG A 491 -2.85 7.92 7.03
N ALA A 492 -2.30 6.93 6.34
CA ALA A 492 -0.88 6.77 6.09
C ALA A 492 -0.47 7.49 4.80
N GLY A 493 0.77 7.97 4.74
CA GLY A 493 1.29 8.77 3.64
C GLY A 493 0.59 10.11 3.46
N VAL A 494 0.75 10.70 2.27
CA VAL A 494 0.22 12.03 1.96
C VAL A 494 -1.26 11.90 1.61
N GLU A 495 -2.13 12.31 2.53
CA GLU A 495 -3.59 12.26 2.35
C GLU A 495 -4.12 10.85 2.02
N GLY A 496 -3.41 9.80 2.50
CA GLY A 496 -3.72 8.40 2.20
C GLY A 496 -2.96 7.82 1.02
N ALA A 497 -2.20 8.61 0.25
CA ALA A 497 -1.35 8.12 -0.82
C ALA A 497 0.05 7.78 -0.29
N ILE A 498 0.56 6.60 -0.62
CA ILE A 498 1.89 6.12 -0.26
C ILE A 498 2.72 5.95 -1.53
N PRO A 499 3.49 6.98 -1.95
CA PRO A 499 4.32 6.90 -3.14
C PRO A 499 5.51 5.97 -2.96
N MET A 500 5.71 5.06 -3.91
CA MET A 500 6.85 4.15 -3.97
C MET A 500 7.41 4.13 -5.38
N SER A 501 8.73 4.03 -5.52
CA SER A 501 9.41 3.98 -6.82
C SER A 501 9.94 2.57 -7.07
N ALA A 502 10.02 2.16 -8.34
CA ALA A 502 10.75 0.95 -8.70
C ALA A 502 12.22 1.06 -8.24
N ASN A 503 12.80 -0.06 -7.78
CA ASN A 503 14.17 -0.11 -7.26
C ASN A 503 15.19 0.45 -8.26
N GLU A 504 15.00 0.16 -9.55
CA GLU A 504 15.89 0.62 -10.60
C GLU A 504 15.83 2.13 -10.83
N ASP A 505 14.75 2.79 -10.44
CA ASP A 505 14.50 4.23 -10.60
C ASP A 505 14.53 5.01 -9.27
N ALA A 506 14.68 4.32 -8.14
CA ALA A 506 14.68 4.92 -6.83
C ALA A 506 16.04 5.52 -6.47
N VAL A 507 16.02 6.79 -6.06
CA VAL A 507 17.17 7.52 -5.54
C VAL A 507 16.94 7.80 -4.06
N LYS A 508 17.91 7.46 -3.22
CA LYS A 508 17.79 7.69 -1.77
C LYS A 508 18.17 9.12 -1.43
N VAL A 509 17.20 9.92 -1.00
CA VAL A 509 17.43 11.26 -0.47
C VAL A 509 17.70 11.16 1.03
N ARG A 510 18.90 11.52 1.46
CA ARG A 510 19.28 11.58 2.88
C ARG A 510 19.45 13.03 3.28
N GLY A 511 19.06 13.37 4.50
CA GLY A 511 19.31 14.71 5.01
C GLY A 511 19.63 14.73 6.49
N GLU A 512 20.32 15.79 6.91
CA GLU A 512 20.51 16.15 8.31
C GLU A 512 20.29 17.65 8.52
N THR A 513 19.52 18.03 9.54
CA THR A 513 19.37 19.44 9.96
C THR A 513 20.68 19.97 10.53
N ALA A 514 20.82 21.30 10.65
CA ALA A 514 22.00 21.93 11.24
C ALA A 514 22.26 21.45 12.69
N GLU A 515 23.51 21.54 13.15
CA GLU A 515 23.90 21.10 14.51
C GLU A 515 22.97 21.68 15.58
N GLU A 516 22.51 20.85 16.51
CA GLU A 516 21.57 21.19 17.60
C GLU A 516 20.12 21.51 17.17
N THR A 517 19.80 21.43 15.87
CA THR A 517 18.41 21.55 15.37
C THR A 517 17.78 20.17 15.24
N ALA A 518 16.86 19.83 16.14
CA ALA A 518 16.11 18.57 16.06
C ALA A 518 15.00 18.64 15.00
N LEU A 519 14.80 17.54 14.28
CA LEU A 519 13.84 17.42 13.18
C LEU A 519 12.45 17.03 13.70
N ASP A 520 11.42 17.82 13.39
CA ASP A 520 10.02 17.52 13.71
C ASP A 520 9.34 16.75 12.58
N SER A 521 9.43 17.27 11.35
CA SER A 521 8.86 16.65 10.15
C SER A 521 9.65 16.97 8.88
N VAL A 522 9.47 16.13 7.85
CA VAL A 522 10.00 16.32 6.51
C VAL A 522 8.87 16.17 5.50
N ALA A 523 8.85 17.07 4.52
CA ALA A 523 8.04 16.91 3.32
C ALA A 523 8.93 16.82 2.07
N LEU A 524 8.52 16.02 1.11
CA LEU A 524 9.12 15.99 -0.23
C LEU A 524 8.02 16.31 -1.24
N ASP A 525 8.14 17.44 -1.93
CA ASP A 525 7.13 17.98 -2.85
C ASP A 525 7.70 18.04 -4.26
N ASP A 526 7.14 17.22 -5.15
CA ASP A 526 7.46 17.18 -6.58
C ASP A 526 6.73 18.30 -7.33
N ASP A 527 7.39 18.89 -8.33
CA ASP A 527 6.82 19.99 -9.11
C ASP A 527 5.49 19.59 -9.82
N PHE A 528 5.30 18.31 -10.17
CA PHE A 528 4.13 17.81 -10.92
C PHE A 528 3.15 17.01 -10.06
N ALA A 529 3.62 16.03 -9.30
CA ALA A 529 2.78 15.22 -8.41
C ALA A 529 2.37 15.98 -7.13
N GLY A 530 3.12 17.01 -6.75
CA GLY A 530 3.01 17.66 -5.45
C GLY A 530 3.65 16.86 -4.34
N THR A 531 3.16 17.03 -3.11
CA THR A 531 3.70 16.34 -1.94
C THR A 531 3.61 14.83 -2.11
N VAL A 532 4.77 14.18 -2.18
CA VAL A 532 4.93 12.71 -2.30
C VAL A 532 5.38 12.08 -0.98
N TYR A 533 5.80 12.89 -0.02
CA TYR A 533 6.08 12.46 1.34
C TYR A 533 5.75 13.62 2.28
N ASP A 534 5.07 13.37 3.39
CA ASP A 534 4.83 14.34 4.46
C ASP A 534 4.67 13.61 5.78
N GLY A 535 5.65 13.74 6.66
CA GLY A 535 5.60 13.09 7.96
C GLY A 535 6.92 13.14 8.70
N ARG A 536 6.98 12.47 9.84
CA ARG A 536 8.23 12.33 10.58
C ARG A 536 9.01 11.15 10.01
N PRO A 537 10.15 11.39 9.34
CA PRO A 537 10.85 10.33 8.65
C PRO A 537 11.51 9.34 9.61
N PRO A 538 11.82 8.16 9.09
CA PRO A 538 12.51 7.16 9.86
C PRO A 538 13.97 7.55 10.12
N GLY A 539 14.34 7.90 11.35
CA GLY A 539 15.71 8.28 11.69
C GLY A 539 15.93 8.63 13.16
N GLU A 540 17.19 8.76 13.58
CA GLU A 540 17.56 9.26 14.92
C GLU A 540 17.80 10.78 14.84
N GLY A 541 17.14 11.54 15.72
CA GLY A 541 17.45 12.96 15.94
C GLY A 541 17.20 13.85 14.73
N ASP A 542 18.28 14.37 14.16
CA ASP A 542 18.36 15.36 13.08
C ASP A 542 18.41 14.75 11.68
N ARG A 543 18.40 13.41 11.54
CA ARG A 543 18.64 12.71 10.27
C ARG A 543 17.42 12.02 9.67
N PHE A 544 17.36 11.97 8.34
CA PHE A 544 16.33 11.24 7.59
C PHE A 544 16.84 10.57 6.31
N GLY A 545 16.05 9.63 5.79
CA GLY A 545 16.27 8.98 4.50
C GLY A 545 14.95 8.55 3.86
N ILE A 546 14.65 9.09 2.68
CA ILE A 546 13.40 8.87 1.91
C ILE A 546 13.79 8.47 0.49
N TYR A 547 13.05 7.56 -0.14
CA TYR A 547 13.25 7.24 -1.56
C TYR A 547 12.37 8.11 -2.44
N ALA A 548 12.95 8.59 -3.53
CA ALA A 548 12.30 9.39 -4.54
C ALA A 548 12.57 8.78 -5.93
N HIS A 549 11.71 9.06 -6.90
CA HIS A 549 11.92 8.59 -8.27
C HIS A 549 12.92 9.50 -8.99
N ARG A 550 13.81 8.94 -9.81
CA ARG A 550 14.89 9.70 -10.48
C ARG A 550 14.42 10.83 -11.40
N ASP A 551 13.24 10.69 -11.99
CA ASP A 551 12.70 11.69 -12.93
C ASP A 551 11.99 12.87 -12.25
N GLY A 552 11.90 12.86 -10.91
CA GLY A 552 11.24 13.92 -10.18
C GLY A 552 12.10 15.17 -9.98
N ALA A 553 11.42 16.28 -9.74
CA ALA A 553 12.05 17.54 -9.36
C ALA A 553 11.46 18.00 -8.04
N TYR A 554 12.18 17.73 -6.96
CA TYR A 554 11.63 17.79 -5.61
C TYR A 554 12.11 19.02 -4.85
N THR A 555 11.28 19.46 -3.93
CA THR A 555 11.69 20.31 -2.82
C THR A 555 11.59 19.50 -1.53
N ALA A 556 12.72 19.32 -0.85
CA ALA A 556 12.74 18.80 0.50
C ALA A 556 12.51 19.95 1.47
N GLU A 557 11.44 19.89 2.24
CA GLU A 557 11.13 20.83 3.31
C GLU A 557 11.33 20.17 4.66
N VAL A 558 11.96 20.89 5.58
CA VAL A 558 12.14 20.42 6.95
C VAL A 558 11.47 21.40 7.89
N ARG A 559 10.87 20.87 8.95
CA ARG A 559 10.43 21.65 10.10
C ARG A 559 11.21 21.18 11.32
N ASP A 560 11.76 22.11 12.07
CA ASP A 560 12.41 21.81 13.34
C ASP A 560 11.43 21.82 14.51
N GLU A 561 11.86 21.34 15.68
CA GLU A 561 11.04 21.31 16.91
C GLU A 561 10.61 22.71 17.39
N SER A 562 11.24 23.79 16.92
CA SER A 562 10.83 25.16 17.23
C SER A 562 9.73 25.67 16.28
N GLY A 563 9.40 24.90 15.25
CA GLY A 563 8.43 25.22 14.22
C GLY A 563 8.98 26.05 13.06
N GLN A 564 10.30 26.34 13.02
CA GLN A 564 10.91 27.03 11.89
C GLN A 564 11.04 26.07 10.70
N GLN A 565 10.89 26.62 9.49
CA GLN A 565 10.92 25.85 8.24
C GLN A 565 12.20 26.13 7.46
N GLY A 566 12.76 25.08 6.84
CA GLY A 566 13.84 25.14 5.86
C GLY A 566 13.44 24.42 4.58
N ALA A 567 14.09 24.73 3.47
CA ALA A 567 13.82 24.09 2.18
C ALA A 567 15.09 23.97 1.32
N LEU A 568 15.22 22.86 0.61
CA LEU A 568 16.26 22.61 -0.40
C LEU A 568 15.67 21.98 -1.64
N ARG A 569 16.25 22.31 -2.81
CA ARG A 569 15.95 21.58 -4.04
C ARG A 569 16.71 20.26 -4.10
N VAL A 570 16.01 19.23 -4.57
CA VAL A 570 16.50 17.86 -4.67
C VAL A 570 16.06 17.32 -6.03
N ASN A 571 16.98 17.34 -7.00
CA ASN A 571 16.70 16.87 -8.34
C ASN A 571 17.72 15.77 -8.67
N PRO A 572 17.30 14.50 -8.72
CA PRO A 572 18.21 13.41 -9.05
C PRO A 572 18.77 13.51 -10.47
N ASN A 573 20.04 13.17 -10.63
CA ASN A 573 20.62 12.90 -11.94
C ASN A 573 20.35 11.45 -12.36
N PRO A 574 20.42 11.12 -13.66
CA PRO A 574 20.16 9.75 -14.15
C PRO A 574 21.00 8.65 -13.49
N ASP A 575 22.25 8.96 -13.11
CA ASP A 575 23.20 8.01 -12.51
C ASP A 575 23.23 8.06 -10.97
N ASP A 576 22.39 8.89 -10.34
CA ASP A 576 22.38 9.03 -8.88
C ASP A 576 21.71 7.80 -8.24
N GLU A 577 22.40 7.17 -7.28
CA GLU A 577 21.79 6.19 -6.38
C GLU A 577 21.36 6.83 -5.05
N GLU A 578 21.99 7.94 -4.67
CA GLU A 578 21.85 8.59 -3.37
C GLU A 578 22.20 10.08 -3.47
N ILE A 579 21.46 10.92 -2.74
CA ILE A 579 21.69 12.36 -2.60
C ILE A 579 21.77 12.68 -1.11
N ASP A 580 22.89 13.25 -0.67
CA ASP A 580 23.10 13.68 0.72
C ASP A 580 22.88 15.19 0.88
N LEU A 581 21.96 15.57 1.76
CA LEU A 581 21.60 16.95 2.10
C LEU A 581 22.12 17.27 3.51
N SER A 582 23.33 17.84 3.61
CA SER A 582 23.93 18.17 4.91
C SER A 582 23.65 19.60 5.34
N GLY A 583 23.32 19.81 6.62
CA GLY A 583 23.26 21.13 7.24
C GLY A 583 22.07 21.95 6.76
N ILE A 584 20.88 21.35 6.74
CA ILE A 584 19.67 22.06 6.35
C ILE A 584 19.36 23.13 7.39
N GLU A 585 19.52 24.39 6.99
CA GLU A 585 19.18 25.56 7.80
C GLU A 585 17.68 25.86 7.73
N THR A 586 17.10 26.31 8.85
CA THR A 586 15.72 26.77 8.95
C THR A 586 15.66 28.29 9.09
N GLY A 587 14.47 28.87 8.87
CA GLY A 587 14.21 30.30 9.06
C GLY A 587 14.39 31.14 7.79
N LYS A 588 14.18 32.46 7.94
CA LYS A 588 13.98 33.38 6.81
C LYS A 588 15.18 33.48 5.87
N VAL A 589 16.40 33.45 6.39
CA VAL A 589 17.62 33.54 5.57
C VAL A 589 17.76 32.30 4.68
N ALA A 590 17.54 31.10 5.24
CA ALA A 590 17.59 29.85 4.49
C ALA A 590 16.49 29.81 3.41
N LEU A 591 15.26 30.17 3.77
CA LEU A 591 14.13 30.20 2.83
C LEU A 591 14.33 31.22 1.70
N THR A 592 14.86 32.42 1.99
CA THR A 592 15.16 33.40 0.92
C THR A 592 16.30 32.97 0.01
N ASP A 593 17.29 32.21 0.51
CA ASP A 593 18.31 31.58 -0.33
C ASP A 593 17.72 30.50 -1.24
N PHE A 594 16.87 29.63 -0.69
CA PHE A 594 16.11 28.63 -1.43
C PHE A 594 15.28 29.27 -2.57
N LEU A 595 14.50 30.30 -2.26
CA LEU A 595 13.65 30.98 -3.25
C LEU A 595 14.46 31.53 -4.42
N LEU A 596 15.63 32.12 -4.15
CA LEU A 596 16.54 32.59 -5.19
C LEU A 596 17.04 31.42 -6.06
N ARG A 597 17.54 30.35 -5.45
CA ARG A 597 18.05 29.17 -6.18
C ARG A 597 16.96 28.51 -7.03
N PHE A 598 15.74 28.39 -6.49
CA PHE A 598 14.58 27.87 -7.21
C PHE A 598 14.26 28.69 -8.47
N LEU A 599 14.30 30.02 -8.36
CA LEU A 599 14.03 30.91 -9.49
C LEU A 599 15.16 30.91 -10.52
N VAL A 600 16.42 30.77 -10.06
CA VAL A 600 17.59 30.57 -10.93
C VAL A 600 17.44 29.28 -11.73
N GLU A 601 17.06 28.16 -11.09
CA GLU A 601 16.75 26.88 -11.74
C GLU A 601 15.65 27.07 -12.80
N THR A 602 14.54 27.67 -12.40
CA THR A 602 13.38 27.93 -13.28
C THR A 602 13.81 28.73 -14.50
N ARG A 603 14.63 29.78 -14.32
CA ARG A 603 15.15 30.62 -15.39
C ARG A 603 15.98 29.81 -16.38
N LEU A 604 16.93 29.01 -15.88
CA LEU A 604 17.81 28.19 -16.73
C LEU A 604 17.00 27.21 -17.59
N GLN A 605 16.02 26.53 -16.98
CA GLN A 605 15.19 25.56 -17.68
C GLN A 605 14.25 26.21 -18.70
N VAL A 606 13.64 27.35 -18.37
CA VAL A 606 12.84 28.13 -19.32
C VAL A 606 13.71 28.61 -20.50
N ALA A 607 14.96 29.02 -20.25
CA ALA A 607 15.89 29.40 -21.31
C ALA A 607 16.28 28.22 -22.20
N ALA A 608 16.53 27.04 -21.63
CA ALA A 608 16.83 25.82 -22.38
C ALA A 608 15.66 25.44 -23.31
N ILE A 609 14.43 25.41 -22.78
CA ILE A 609 13.22 25.16 -23.58
C ILE A 609 13.08 26.18 -24.72
N ARG A 610 13.33 27.48 -24.44
CA ARG A 610 13.26 28.55 -25.44
C ARG A 610 14.24 28.32 -26.59
N ASP A 611 15.45 27.90 -26.25
CA ASP A 611 16.57 27.80 -27.17
C ASP A 611 16.65 26.42 -27.85
N ASP A 612 15.65 25.54 -27.60
CA ASP A 612 15.57 24.15 -28.09
C ASP A 612 16.79 23.33 -27.65
N GLU A 613 17.30 23.65 -26.45
CA GLU A 613 18.35 22.92 -25.75
C GLU A 613 17.72 21.91 -24.80
N GLY A 614 18.44 20.82 -24.50
CA GLY A 614 17.93 19.80 -23.58
C GLY A 614 17.75 20.37 -22.18
N ILE A 615 16.52 20.36 -21.65
CA ILE A 615 16.20 20.89 -20.32
C ILE A 615 16.99 20.18 -19.21
N ASP A 616 17.31 18.90 -19.38
CA ASP A 616 18.10 18.12 -18.41
C ASP A 616 19.61 18.39 -18.52
N SER A 617 20.04 19.24 -19.46
CA SER A 617 21.46 19.58 -19.65
C SER A 617 21.90 20.83 -18.89
N VAL A 618 20.97 21.57 -18.28
CA VAL A 618 21.29 22.73 -17.44
C VAL A 618 21.44 22.31 -15.97
N PRO A 619 22.23 23.04 -15.16
CA PRO A 619 22.32 22.78 -13.73
C PRO A 619 20.95 22.89 -13.04
N THR A 620 20.62 21.90 -12.21
CA THR A 620 19.37 21.86 -11.44
C THR A 620 19.62 21.48 -9.97
N GLY A 621 18.67 21.84 -9.10
CA GLY A 621 18.66 21.49 -7.70
C GLY A 621 19.98 21.80 -6.97
N GLN A 622 20.54 20.77 -6.34
CA GLN A 622 21.79 20.80 -5.60
C GLN A 622 23.02 21.18 -6.45
N ASN A 623 22.92 21.14 -7.78
CA ASN A 623 24.02 21.47 -8.70
C ASN A 623 24.10 22.96 -9.06
N ILE A 624 23.19 23.80 -8.54
CA ILE A 624 23.25 25.25 -8.72
C ILE A 624 24.21 25.84 -7.69
N ASP A 625 25.41 26.20 -8.13
CA ASP A 625 26.43 26.86 -7.31
C ASP A 625 26.33 28.39 -7.36
N ASP A 626 27.10 29.06 -6.50
CA ASP A 626 27.11 30.53 -6.40
C ASP A 626 27.58 31.20 -7.71
N GLU A 627 28.45 30.54 -8.50
CA GLU A 627 28.90 31.04 -9.81
C GLU A 627 27.75 31.02 -10.83
N THR A 628 26.94 29.97 -10.81
CA THR A 628 25.72 29.85 -11.62
C THR A 628 24.71 30.93 -11.23
N VAL A 629 24.49 31.15 -9.93
CA VAL A 629 23.62 32.23 -9.43
C VAL A 629 24.10 33.60 -9.92
N VAL A 630 25.39 33.92 -9.77
CA VAL A 630 25.99 35.18 -10.25
C VAL A 630 25.79 35.36 -11.75
N THR A 631 26.00 34.31 -12.54
CA THR A 631 25.82 34.34 -14.00
C THR A 631 24.37 34.64 -14.37
N VAL A 632 23.42 33.95 -13.74
CA VAL A 632 21.99 34.15 -14.01
C VAL A 632 21.51 35.53 -13.55
N VAL A 633 22.00 36.02 -12.41
CA VAL A 633 21.66 37.37 -11.91
C VAL A 633 22.20 38.45 -12.85
N SER A 634 23.43 38.33 -13.36
CA SER A 634 24.00 39.27 -14.32
C SER A 634 23.20 39.32 -15.63
N ASP A 635 22.79 38.15 -16.16
CA ASP A 635 21.92 38.12 -17.33
C ASP A 635 20.53 38.71 -17.05
N ALA A 636 19.98 38.43 -15.87
CA ALA A 636 18.67 38.91 -15.45
C ALA A 636 18.65 40.43 -15.35
N GLU A 637 19.70 41.04 -14.78
CA GLU A 637 19.87 42.50 -14.71
C GLU A 637 19.90 43.12 -16.12
N ALA A 638 20.64 42.52 -17.04
CA ALA A 638 20.73 42.98 -18.42
C ALA A 638 19.39 42.89 -19.18
N ASN A 639 18.51 41.93 -18.83
CA ASN A 639 17.25 41.69 -19.54
C ASN A 639 16.01 42.33 -18.87
N ALA A 640 15.99 42.45 -17.54
CA ALA A 640 14.84 42.96 -16.79
C ALA A 640 14.59 44.45 -17.08
N GLY A 641 15.64 45.23 -17.34
CA GLY A 641 15.54 46.67 -17.61
C GLY A 641 14.80 47.39 -16.49
N GLY A 642 13.87 48.30 -16.83
CA GLY A 642 13.12 49.09 -15.84
C GLY A 642 11.97 48.36 -15.14
N LEU A 643 11.97 47.02 -15.11
CA LEU A 643 10.93 46.25 -14.43
C LEU A 643 11.10 46.23 -12.91
N VAL A 644 12.31 46.43 -12.39
CA VAL A 644 12.64 46.43 -10.96
C VAL A 644 13.09 47.82 -10.50
N ASP A 645 12.97 48.10 -9.20
CA ASP A 645 13.34 49.39 -8.61
C ASP A 645 14.85 49.53 -8.34
N ASP A 646 15.32 50.77 -8.11
CA ASP A 646 16.74 51.06 -7.88
C ASP A 646 17.32 50.29 -6.68
N ALA A 647 16.50 49.99 -5.68
CA ALA A 647 16.96 49.25 -4.49
C ALA A 647 17.03 47.74 -4.72
N VAL A 648 16.37 47.21 -5.76
CA VAL A 648 16.60 45.85 -6.26
C VAL A 648 17.90 45.80 -7.07
N ASN A 649 18.11 46.77 -7.97
CA ASN A 649 19.35 46.86 -8.75
C ASN A 649 20.59 46.99 -7.85
N THR A 650 20.51 47.83 -6.82
CA THR A 650 21.61 47.97 -5.83
C THR A 650 21.98 46.64 -5.17
N ALA A 651 20.98 45.80 -4.83
CA ALA A 651 21.25 44.50 -4.22
C ALA A 651 21.87 43.50 -5.21
N ALA A 652 21.54 43.62 -6.49
CA ALA A 652 22.18 42.83 -7.55
C ALA A 652 23.64 43.28 -7.76
N ASP A 653 23.90 44.58 -7.88
CA ASP A 653 25.25 45.15 -8.00
C ASP A 653 26.17 44.69 -6.86
N GLU A 654 25.64 44.71 -5.62
CA GLU A 654 26.35 44.23 -4.42
C GLU A 654 26.70 42.73 -4.50
N LEU A 655 25.82 41.89 -5.06
CA LEU A 655 26.09 40.46 -5.28
C LEU A 655 27.16 40.25 -6.37
N LEU A 656 27.11 41.04 -7.44
CA LEU A 656 28.04 40.95 -8.57
C LEU A 656 29.42 41.57 -8.27
N GLY A 657 29.52 42.40 -7.22
CA GLY A 657 30.73 43.14 -6.89
C GLY A 657 31.03 44.28 -7.86
N GLU A 658 29.98 44.85 -8.47
CA GLU A 658 30.08 45.99 -9.37
C GLU A 658 30.01 47.31 -8.57
N ASP A 659 30.92 48.25 -8.85
CA ASP A 659 30.79 49.62 -8.32
C ASP A 659 29.63 50.29 -9.06
N SER A 660 28.65 50.84 -8.33
CA SER A 660 27.45 51.48 -8.88
C SER A 660 27.79 52.63 -9.85
N ASP A 661 28.05 52.31 -11.11
CA ASP A 661 28.20 53.29 -12.17
C ASP A 661 26.81 53.58 -12.72
N ASP A 662 26.33 54.82 -12.53
CA ASP A 662 25.06 55.37 -13.03
C ASP A 662 24.87 55.14 -14.54
N ASN A 663 24.52 53.93 -14.96
CA ASN A 663 24.17 53.64 -16.34
C ASN A 663 22.66 53.70 -16.47
N ASN A 664 22.19 54.89 -16.81
CA ASN A 664 20.79 55.20 -17.10
C ASN A 664 20.36 54.48 -18.41
N GLY A 665 20.13 53.19 -18.31
CA GLY A 665 19.66 52.31 -19.37
C GLY A 665 18.17 52.52 -19.61
N ASN A 666 17.84 53.38 -20.57
CA ASN A 666 16.48 53.59 -21.09
C ASN A 666 15.99 52.33 -21.83
N GLY A 667 15.66 51.28 -21.09
CA GLY A 667 15.03 50.05 -21.58
C GLY A 667 13.54 50.27 -21.82
N ASN A 668 13.08 50.03 -23.05
CA ASN A 668 11.68 50.15 -23.42
C ASN A 668 10.86 49.02 -22.75
N GLY A 669 10.28 49.32 -21.59
CA GLY A 669 9.62 48.39 -20.65
C GLY A 669 8.28 47.81 -21.11
N ASN A 670 8.24 47.19 -22.28
CA ASN A 670 7.12 46.33 -22.65
C ASN A 670 7.52 44.87 -22.41
N LEU A 671 6.73 44.12 -21.65
CA LEU A 671 6.80 42.65 -21.66
C LEU A 671 6.68 42.23 -23.14
N GLY A 672 7.71 41.59 -23.70
CA GLY A 672 7.59 41.00 -25.03
C GLY A 672 6.51 39.92 -25.02
N GLY A 673 5.86 39.64 -26.15
CA GLY A 673 4.93 38.50 -26.22
C GLY A 673 5.67 37.16 -26.34
N GLY A 674 5.04 36.07 -25.92
CA GLY A 674 5.57 34.70 -26.03
C GLY A 674 6.70 34.39 -25.03
N VAL A 675 7.56 33.43 -25.35
CA VAL A 675 8.60 32.88 -24.45
C VAL A 675 9.55 33.96 -23.90
N ALA A 676 9.88 34.99 -24.69
CA ALA A 676 10.75 36.09 -24.25
C ALA A 676 10.11 36.96 -23.16
N GLY A 677 8.77 37.04 -23.12
CA GLY A 677 8.02 37.70 -22.05
C GLY A 677 8.13 36.95 -20.74
N VAL A 678 7.94 35.63 -20.79
CA VAL A 678 8.07 34.73 -19.63
C VAL A 678 9.49 34.78 -19.05
N VAL A 679 10.54 34.66 -19.89
CA VAL A 679 11.93 34.78 -19.42
C VAL A 679 12.16 36.10 -18.69
N ARG A 680 11.70 37.22 -19.27
CA ARG A 680 11.88 38.54 -18.65
C ARG A 680 11.10 38.68 -17.32
N ALA A 681 9.91 38.09 -17.22
CA ALA A 681 9.13 38.09 -15.98
C ALA A 681 9.83 37.27 -14.89
N VAL A 682 10.40 36.11 -15.24
CA VAL A 682 11.21 35.27 -14.33
C VAL A 682 12.50 36.00 -13.93
N ASP A 683 13.21 36.65 -14.86
CA ASP A 683 14.40 37.46 -14.55
C ASP A 683 14.10 38.56 -13.52
N ALA A 684 12.96 39.25 -13.64
CA ALA A 684 12.53 40.24 -12.65
C ALA A 684 12.25 39.61 -11.27
N ALA A 685 11.67 38.41 -11.22
CA ALA A 685 11.45 37.67 -9.98
C ALA A 685 12.78 37.25 -9.32
N VAL A 686 13.77 36.79 -10.12
CA VAL A 686 15.13 36.47 -9.65
C VAL A 686 15.75 37.68 -8.94
N LEU A 687 15.70 38.86 -9.56
CA LEU A 687 16.29 40.08 -8.97
C LEU A 687 15.58 40.48 -7.65
N VAL A 688 14.25 40.36 -7.58
CA VAL A 688 13.52 40.63 -6.34
C VAL A 688 13.90 39.63 -5.24
N ALA A 689 14.11 38.35 -5.58
CA ALA A 689 14.59 37.34 -4.64
C ALA A 689 16.02 37.63 -4.13
N VAL A 690 16.91 38.16 -4.99
CA VAL A 690 18.24 38.66 -4.55
C VAL A 690 18.07 39.75 -3.49
N ALA A 691 17.18 40.72 -3.73
CA ALA A 691 16.93 41.81 -2.78
C ALA A 691 16.30 41.33 -1.46
N ALA A 692 15.41 40.34 -1.51
CA ALA A 692 14.82 39.71 -0.32
C ALA A 692 15.89 39.02 0.54
N ARG A 693 16.73 38.19 -0.11
CA ARG A 693 17.85 37.50 0.54
C ARG A 693 18.87 38.46 1.15
N ALA A 694 19.23 39.53 0.43
CA ALA A 694 20.15 40.55 0.94
C ALA A 694 19.57 41.24 2.19
N ALA A 695 18.28 41.61 2.16
CA ALA A 695 17.62 42.21 3.31
C ALA A 695 17.56 41.26 4.52
N ALA A 696 17.27 39.97 4.30
CA ALA A 696 17.26 38.97 5.36
C ALA A 696 18.65 38.81 6.02
N ARG A 697 19.70 38.69 5.20
CA ARG A 697 21.10 38.57 5.69
C ARG A 697 21.60 39.81 6.43
N ASP A 698 21.11 40.99 6.06
CA ASP A 698 21.42 42.25 6.75
C ASP A 698 20.63 42.44 8.06
N GLY A 699 19.77 41.48 8.46
CA GLY A 699 18.92 41.62 9.64
C GLY A 699 17.76 42.61 9.45
N ARG A 700 17.36 42.91 8.21
CA ARG A 700 16.32 43.89 7.88
C ARG A 700 14.96 43.22 7.64
N ASP A 701 14.31 42.74 8.70
CA ASP A 701 13.07 41.94 8.62
C ASP A 701 11.94 42.60 7.79
N ASP A 702 11.54 43.82 8.16
CA ASP A 702 10.54 44.59 7.39
C ASP A 702 10.94 44.77 5.91
N GLY A 703 12.24 44.87 5.66
CA GLY A 703 12.80 44.97 4.33
C GLY A 703 12.67 43.67 3.54
N ALA A 704 12.94 42.54 4.17
CA ALA A 704 12.79 41.21 3.58
C ALA A 704 11.32 40.91 3.29
N ASN A 705 10.42 41.13 4.25
CA ASN A 705 8.98 40.90 4.10
C ASN A 705 8.40 41.71 2.94
N ARG A 706 8.76 43.00 2.84
CA ARG A 706 8.33 43.83 1.70
C ARG A 706 8.80 43.30 0.35
N ARG A 707 9.99 42.70 0.28
CA ARG A 707 10.51 42.11 -0.97
C ARG A 707 9.87 40.75 -1.27
N LEU A 708 9.50 39.98 -0.26
CA LEU A 708 8.72 38.74 -0.42
C LEU A 708 7.29 39.04 -0.92
N GLU A 709 6.65 40.09 -0.40
CA GLU A 709 5.37 40.59 -0.93
C GLU A 709 5.50 41.02 -2.39
N GLU A 710 6.56 41.77 -2.74
CA GLU A 710 6.85 42.15 -4.13
C GLU A 710 7.08 40.91 -5.00
N LEU A 711 7.79 39.88 -4.50
CA LEU A 711 8.01 38.64 -5.22
C LEU A 711 6.67 37.94 -5.55
N HIS A 712 5.72 37.96 -4.61
CA HIS A 712 4.37 37.44 -4.79
C HIS A 712 3.64 38.13 -5.96
N GLU A 713 3.79 39.46 -6.08
CA GLU A 713 3.24 40.24 -7.20
C GLU A 713 3.94 39.90 -8.53
N ARG A 714 5.26 39.67 -8.51
CA ARG A 714 6.01 39.27 -9.71
C ARG A 714 5.60 37.91 -10.23
N LEU A 715 5.34 36.93 -9.37
CA LEU A 715 4.85 35.63 -9.81
C LEU A 715 3.48 35.72 -10.50
N SER A 716 2.60 36.62 -10.05
CA SER A 716 1.35 36.89 -10.77
C SER A 716 1.59 37.48 -12.16
N THR A 717 2.65 38.29 -12.33
CA THR A 717 3.07 38.78 -13.66
C THR A 717 3.65 37.66 -14.52
N VAL A 718 4.31 36.67 -13.92
CA VAL A 718 4.77 35.46 -14.62
C VAL A 718 3.56 34.66 -15.12
N ASP A 719 2.56 34.41 -14.28
CA ASP A 719 1.32 33.71 -14.66
C ASP A 719 0.60 34.42 -15.81
N GLU A 720 0.42 35.75 -15.73
CA GLU A 720 -0.16 36.56 -16.81
C GLU A 720 0.65 36.47 -18.12
N SER A 721 1.98 36.36 -18.01
CA SER A 721 2.85 36.21 -19.19
C SER A 721 2.69 34.83 -19.82
N VAL A 722 2.40 33.80 -19.02
CA VAL A 722 2.15 32.42 -19.45
C VAL A 722 0.81 32.26 -20.17
N GLU A 723 -0.21 33.05 -19.81
CA GLU A 723 -1.52 33.05 -20.48
C GLU A 723 -1.50 33.75 -21.88
N GLY A 724 -0.37 34.34 -22.27
CA GLY A 724 -0.22 35.06 -23.54
C GLY A 724 -0.29 34.18 -24.79
N GLU A 725 -0.75 34.76 -25.92
CA GLU A 725 -0.80 34.05 -27.21
C GLU A 725 0.60 33.60 -27.68
N GLY A 726 0.74 32.32 -28.07
CA GLY A 726 1.92 31.80 -28.78
C GLY A 726 2.95 31.04 -27.93
N LEU A 727 2.61 30.67 -26.69
CA LEU A 727 3.45 29.80 -25.84
C LEU A 727 3.21 28.30 -26.12
N PRO A 728 4.26 27.47 -26.14
CA PRO A 728 4.10 26.01 -26.10
C PRO A 728 3.35 25.58 -24.83
N GLY A 729 2.41 24.65 -24.96
CA GLY A 729 1.59 24.19 -23.82
C GLY A 729 2.42 23.58 -22.70
N GLU A 730 3.45 22.82 -23.04
CA GLU A 730 4.41 22.21 -22.11
C GLU A 730 5.14 23.26 -21.26
N LEU A 731 5.68 24.31 -21.90
CA LEU A 731 6.33 25.42 -21.19
C LEU A 731 5.36 26.17 -20.27
N ALA A 732 4.13 26.39 -20.74
CA ALA A 732 3.11 27.06 -19.94
C ALA A 732 2.77 26.24 -18.68
N SER A 733 2.48 24.94 -18.85
CA SER A 733 2.23 24.01 -17.74
C SER A 733 3.40 23.94 -16.76
N PHE A 734 4.62 23.86 -17.27
CA PHE A 734 5.83 23.82 -16.44
C PHE A 734 5.97 25.07 -15.56
N VAL A 735 5.88 26.28 -16.15
CA VAL A 735 6.02 27.54 -15.39
C VAL A 735 4.88 27.73 -14.40
N THR A 736 3.64 27.43 -14.79
CA THR A 736 2.47 27.52 -13.89
C THR A 736 2.61 26.59 -12.69
N ARG A 737 3.03 25.34 -12.88
CA ARG A 737 3.25 24.41 -11.76
C ARG A 737 4.33 24.95 -10.81
N ARG A 738 5.44 25.45 -11.34
CA ARG A 738 6.52 26.02 -10.51
C ARG A 738 6.11 27.28 -9.75
N THR A 739 5.28 28.15 -10.34
CA THR A 739 4.76 29.33 -9.63
C THR A 739 3.77 28.93 -8.55
N GLU A 740 2.96 27.90 -8.76
CA GLU A 740 2.08 27.32 -7.72
C GLU A 740 2.90 26.74 -6.55
N ARG A 741 3.98 26.01 -6.83
CA ARG A 741 4.84 25.39 -5.80
C ARG A 741 5.66 26.40 -4.99
N ILE A 742 6.14 27.48 -5.60
CA ILE A 742 6.99 28.43 -4.87
C ILE A 742 6.18 29.36 -3.93
N ARG A 743 4.89 29.60 -4.21
CA ARG A 743 4.05 30.56 -3.45
C ARG A 743 3.94 30.23 -1.93
N PRO A 744 3.57 29.00 -1.51
CA PRO A 744 3.53 28.65 -0.10
C PRO A 744 4.86 28.86 0.64
N ARG A 745 5.99 28.78 -0.08
CA ARG A 745 7.34 28.96 0.46
C ARG A 745 7.70 30.43 0.62
N ILE A 746 7.13 31.31 -0.20
CA ILE A 746 7.20 32.78 0.01
C ILE A 746 6.41 33.16 1.26
N ASP A 747 5.23 32.56 1.45
CA ASP A 747 4.43 32.76 2.66
C ASP A 747 5.20 32.27 3.89
N ALA A 748 5.76 31.06 3.85
CA ALA A 748 6.61 30.53 4.93
C ALA A 748 7.81 31.44 5.22
N ALA A 749 8.48 31.96 4.19
CA ALA A 749 9.60 32.90 4.36
C ALA A 749 9.16 34.24 4.97
N THR A 750 7.92 34.67 4.71
CA THR A 750 7.36 35.90 5.26
C THR A 750 7.02 35.74 6.74
N GLU A 751 6.45 34.58 7.10
CA GLU A 751 6.07 34.22 8.46
C GLU A 751 7.24 33.86 9.37
N ALA A 752 8.34 33.34 8.80
CA ALA A 752 9.55 33.02 9.56
C ALA A 752 10.08 34.26 10.31
N GLU A 753 10.72 34.05 11.47
CA GLU A 753 11.38 35.13 12.20
C GLU A 753 12.84 35.26 11.72
N LEU A 754 13.39 36.48 11.76
CA LEU A 754 14.84 36.65 11.65
C LEU A 754 15.46 36.32 13.00
N ASP A 755 16.34 35.32 13.02
CA ASP A 755 17.02 34.93 14.25
C ASP A 755 17.91 36.08 14.73
N THR A 756 17.53 36.70 15.84
CA THR A 756 18.16 37.96 16.30
C THR A 756 19.51 37.74 17.01
N ASP A 757 19.93 36.49 17.20
CA ASP A 757 21.09 36.09 18.01
C ASP A 757 22.12 35.22 17.24
N SER A 758 22.35 35.47 15.94
CA SER A 758 23.46 34.86 15.17
C SER A 758 24.73 35.72 15.09
#